data_AF-A0A952U1K5-F1
#
_entry.id   AF-A0A952U1K5-F1
#
_cell.length_a   1.000
_cell.length_b   1.000
_cell.length_c   1.000
_cell.angle_alpha   90.00
_cell.angle_beta   90.00
_cell.angle_gamma   90.00
#
_symmetry.space_group_name_H-M   'P 1'
#
loop_
_entity.id
_entity.type
_entity.pdbx_description
1 polymer ?
#
loop_
_entity_poly.entity_id
_entity_poly.type
_entity_poly.pdbx_seq_one_letter_code
_entity_poly.pdbx_strand_id
1 'polypeptide(L)'
;MLFRNLTHVRGVLVMALLLIISVIGAQPAFAQNQQTWLPDFSPDRHVYVDPLLSNNRQAPVNLSSIESDLIREGQRHGLQVYVVATQQGSDLLQSDIPGRDALDKLVLKWQSRPGFPSDNYLVVMWVRRADNPNKGSVAANGGNWFSDWNMTGAYFSDPQNGPVIPNLRRFMPQDPAGAFVAVVQTVNSDIDTIKARQAKAEADRKLQEMMPYYLGGGGLAIAFLGTLIWLLMRNSSRRKRAQKLIADFETSLNSANELYLKLRDYRGFLTDQGDWKSRFKGRTLTTFTAACKDFADFSVRRKVANDTLEAAKKAFERNRFPSIKGLTECEELLSKRVITITGDDLPLEEATLFGGLVEKADYEPGALLNAMSELFDKTNKALSGIVKAFEGARQNKTDVEQLDAQVNGQRKDIEAAELTMAPYEATIAELKRGQAAFVAILSSDPLEAFSGSETVEAGYKALGEKLIRAIGIKKSLPAVKTQIDGAESKATKKRGEDAVYLYVLGEGESQPQTAQGAKFMLAEKGSNPDTFVADARGSLKSAHELVYAAKLDEAVTAKEKAEALAKQASDLVDDIVAAKAWVETKVTPARNTLASLRTELPDADTAVVELKSDFLAKNYGSHPTAVDESHATEKGTPSLLAQVKALYDAQNFVGARALVKSTQAALDGARTKLTQAHALLKELRRLRQDSRDTVATCLTTAQRLRAKLRDNAFTTAAATDNAFADADRKLGLQKAEADKKIADWPAVNKAVHEVVASFDGFDKAIDAQRRAYDQAKEDFAVLDAAIGYAAPKVANDVTTDDTKRALASVRTARGQLQNKLNTAKSDWVALSREAGELKADADGAKEQAELEIKTCAEAQSAYQSASEKINEVNRRSYGEGVDADLSTANSRLRESSSYFRNKDYAEAKSKAKQAYKAAEDADDAAESLARRRKRDREEAAAAAARAAAAALRASQQRSSGGGFSGGGSRPGGGSSSGGGGFKSSSGGSGYSGRSGGGNY
;
A
#
# COMPACT_ATOMS: atom_id res chain seq x y z
N MET A 1 -33.29 -6.13 77.64
CA MET A 1 -32.89 -4.73 77.38
C MET A 1 -31.35 -4.69 77.32
N LEU A 2 -30.77 -3.82 76.49
CA LEU A 2 -29.32 -3.44 76.46
C LEU A 2 -28.32 -4.63 76.49
N PHE A 3 -27.65 -5.05 75.41
CA PHE A 3 -27.14 -4.30 74.26
C PHE A 3 -27.40 -5.05 72.94
N ARG A 4 -27.87 -4.34 71.91
CA ARG A 4 -28.06 -4.85 70.55
C ARG A 4 -27.69 -3.75 69.55
N ASN A 5 -26.38 -3.61 69.28
CA ASN A 5 -25.76 -2.89 68.15
C ASN A 5 -24.23 -2.81 68.35
N LEU A 6 -23.45 -3.68 67.70
CA LEU A 6 -22.01 -3.44 67.36
C LEU A 6 -21.32 -4.58 66.54
N THR A 7 -22.07 -5.44 65.85
CA THR A 7 -21.51 -6.55 65.04
C THR A 7 -21.24 -6.22 63.57
N HIS A 8 -21.32 -4.94 63.15
CA HIS A 8 -21.01 -4.51 61.77
C HIS A 8 -19.64 -3.84 61.57
N VAL A 9 -18.82 -3.66 62.62
CA VAL A 9 -17.54 -2.91 62.51
C VAL A 9 -16.31 -3.81 62.30
N ARG A 10 -16.36 -5.12 62.60
CA ARG A 10 -15.21 -6.03 62.41
C ARG A 10 -15.07 -6.64 61.00
N GLY A 11 -16.12 -6.60 60.17
CA GLY A 11 -16.04 -7.06 58.76
C GLY A 11 -15.42 -6.04 57.81
N VAL A 12 -15.62 -4.74 58.07
CA VAL A 12 -15.18 -3.66 57.17
C VAL A 12 -13.69 -3.33 57.36
N LEU A 13 -13.16 -3.48 58.58
CA LEU A 13 -11.77 -3.11 58.89
C LEU A 13 -10.74 -4.13 58.36
N VAL A 14 -11.11 -5.40 58.16
CA VAL A 14 -10.24 -6.42 57.53
C VAL A 14 -10.27 -6.31 55.99
N MET A 15 -11.42 -5.97 55.40
CA MET A 15 -11.51 -5.66 53.96
C MET A 15 -10.81 -4.34 53.60
N ALA A 16 -10.79 -3.34 54.51
CA ALA A 16 -10.02 -2.11 54.31
C ALA A 16 -8.50 -2.35 54.43
N LEU A 17 -8.05 -3.23 55.34
CA LEU A 17 -6.62 -3.55 55.46
C LEU A 17 -6.07 -4.36 54.27
N LEU A 18 -6.92 -5.11 53.57
CA LEU A 18 -6.59 -5.83 52.33
C LEU A 18 -6.67 -4.96 51.06
N LEU A 19 -7.16 -3.71 51.16
CA LEU A 19 -7.24 -2.75 50.06
C LEU A 19 -6.22 -1.60 50.17
N ILE A 20 -5.39 -1.59 51.24
CA ILE A 20 -4.28 -0.64 51.44
C ILE A 20 -2.93 -1.39 51.47
N ILE A 21 -2.85 -2.54 50.78
CA ILE A 21 -1.57 -3.18 50.38
C ILE A 21 -1.62 -3.38 48.86
N SER A 22 -1.64 -2.27 48.13
CA SER A 22 -1.65 -2.23 46.65
C SER A 22 -0.69 -1.18 46.07
N VAL A 23 0.10 -0.52 46.92
CA VAL A 23 1.17 0.42 46.54
C VAL A 23 2.37 0.16 47.44
N ILE A 24 3.58 0.29 46.88
CA ILE A 24 4.90 0.01 47.49
C ILE A 24 5.22 -1.50 47.57
N GLY A 25 5.75 -2.00 46.45
CA GLY A 25 6.29 -3.35 46.29
C GLY A 25 7.03 -3.42 44.95
N ALA A 26 8.16 -2.73 44.84
CA ALA A 26 8.95 -2.69 43.62
C ALA A 26 9.57 -4.08 43.36
N GLN A 27 9.04 -4.82 42.40
CA GLN A 27 9.66 -6.05 41.93
C GLN A 27 10.81 -5.70 40.97
N PRO A 28 11.99 -6.32 41.09
CA PRO A 28 13.03 -6.23 40.06
C PRO A 28 12.52 -6.88 38.77
N ALA A 29 12.79 -6.25 37.64
CA ALA A 29 12.25 -6.67 36.36
C ALA A 29 12.83 -8.03 35.91
N PHE A 30 11.95 -9.01 35.72
CA PHE A 30 12.24 -10.15 34.85
C PHE A 30 12.27 -9.65 33.40
N ALA A 31 13.42 -9.77 32.75
CA ALA A 31 13.58 -9.38 31.34
C ALA A 31 12.85 -10.37 30.43
N GLN A 32 11.56 -10.13 30.18
CA GLN A 32 10.89 -10.70 29.02
C GLN A 32 11.58 -10.22 27.75
N ASN A 33 11.68 -11.10 26.76
CA ASN A 33 12.35 -10.85 25.48
C ASN A 33 11.49 -9.94 24.58
N GLN A 34 11.36 -8.67 24.96
CA GLN A 34 10.54 -7.66 24.29
C GLN A 34 11.32 -7.03 23.13
N GLN A 35 10.81 -7.19 21.90
CA GLN A 35 11.31 -6.46 20.73
C GLN A 35 10.98 -4.97 20.85
N THR A 36 11.85 -4.12 20.29
CA THR A 36 11.66 -2.67 20.22
C THR A 36 10.37 -2.34 19.48
N TRP A 37 9.54 -1.46 20.05
CA TRP A 37 8.26 -1.10 19.46
C TRP A 37 8.45 -0.21 18.22
N LEU A 38 7.93 -0.67 17.08
CA LEU A 38 7.93 0.06 15.81
C LEU A 38 6.48 0.27 15.33
N PRO A 39 5.95 1.51 15.37
CA PRO A 39 4.56 1.79 15.03
C PRO A 39 4.22 1.46 13.57
N ASP A 40 2.94 1.26 13.28
CA ASP A 40 2.43 1.31 11.91
C ASP A 40 2.15 2.76 11.50
N PHE A 41 2.42 3.06 10.23
CA PHE A 41 2.26 4.40 9.67
C PHE A 41 0.78 4.78 9.53
N SER A 42 0.47 6.04 9.82
CA SER A 42 -0.83 6.68 9.58
C SER A 42 -0.58 8.08 8.99
N PRO A 43 -1.21 8.46 7.86
CA PRO A 43 -0.96 9.75 7.21
C PRO A 43 -1.39 10.94 8.10
N ASP A 44 -2.43 10.77 8.91
CA ASP A 44 -2.98 11.82 9.79
C ASP A 44 -2.24 11.94 11.14
N ARG A 45 -1.11 11.23 11.32
CA ARG A 45 -0.38 11.18 12.59
C ARG A 45 1.11 11.42 12.41
N HIS A 46 1.61 12.43 13.09
CA HIS A 46 3.00 12.88 13.07
C HIS A 46 3.77 12.50 14.34
N VAL A 47 3.10 12.20 15.46
CA VAL A 47 3.77 11.84 16.73
C VAL A 47 3.37 10.45 17.23
N TYR A 48 4.37 9.58 17.38
CA TYR A 48 4.22 8.19 17.83
C TYR A 48 5.02 7.99 19.12
N VAL A 49 4.35 7.57 20.18
CA VAL A 49 4.99 7.27 21.48
C VAL A 49 4.61 5.85 21.89
N ASP A 50 5.62 5.06 22.21
CA ASP A 50 5.50 3.71 22.73
C ASP A 50 4.68 3.70 24.04
N PRO A 51 3.65 2.84 24.17
CA PRO A 51 2.88 2.68 25.39
C PRO A 51 3.72 2.43 26.66
N LEU A 52 4.90 1.81 26.54
CA LEU A 52 5.82 1.60 27.67
C LEU A 52 6.55 2.89 28.09
N LEU A 53 6.73 3.83 27.16
CA LEU A 53 7.24 5.17 27.47
C LEU A 53 6.15 6.09 28.04
N SER A 54 4.96 6.10 27.44
CA SER A 54 3.87 6.99 27.85
C SER A 54 3.31 6.61 29.24
N ASN A 55 3.22 5.32 29.52
CA ASN A 55 2.68 4.79 30.78
C ASN A 55 3.76 4.53 31.84
N ASN A 56 5.01 4.98 31.62
CA ASN A 56 6.10 4.78 32.56
C ASN A 56 5.86 5.53 33.87
N ARG A 57 5.85 4.82 35.00
CA ARG A 57 5.50 5.39 36.32
C ARG A 57 6.53 6.37 36.89
N GLN A 58 7.76 6.38 36.40
CA GLN A 58 8.86 7.20 36.95
C GLN A 58 9.32 8.31 35.99
N ALA A 59 9.22 8.06 34.68
CA ALA A 59 9.55 9.03 33.64
C ALA A 59 8.58 8.86 32.45
N PRO A 60 7.31 9.31 32.58
CA PRO A 60 6.35 9.25 31.48
C PRO A 60 6.79 10.19 30.35
N VAL A 61 6.76 9.71 29.11
CA VAL A 61 7.02 10.53 27.92
C VAL A 61 5.68 10.96 27.33
N ASN A 62 5.42 12.26 27.31
CA ASN A 62 4.26 12.82 26.62
C ASN A 62 4.73 13.79 25.52
N LEU A 63 4.44 13.46 24.26
CA LEU A 63 4.73 14.29 23.09
C LEU A 63 3.44 14.71 22.35
N SER A 64 2.26 14.49 22.93
CA SER A 64 0.97 14.82 22.28
C SER A 64 0.77 16.32 22.02
N SER A 65 1.48 17.19 22.74
CA SER A 65 1.40 18.65 22.58
C SER A 65 2.15 19.20 21.38
N ILE A 66 3.18 18.52 20.86
CA ILE A 66 4.03 19.06 19.79
C ILE A 66 3.53 18.77 18.38
N GLU A 67 2.50 17.94 18.21
CA GLU A 67 2.02 17.51 16.90
C GLU A 67 1.60 18.69 16.01
N SER A 68 0.90 19.68 16.57
CA SER A 68 0.52 20.92 15.85
C SER A 68 1.71 21.84 15.55
N ASP A 69 2.74 21.83 16.40
CA ASP A 69 3.98 22.60 16.17
C ASP A 69 4.83 21.98 15.06
N LEU A 70 4.96 20.65 15.04
CA LEU A 70 5.67 19.91 13.99
C LEU A 70 4.99 20.06 12.62
N ILE A 71 3.65 20.02 12.56
CA ILE A 71 2.89 20.27 11.33
C ILE A 71 3.11 21.71 10.85
N ARG A 72 3.02 22.70 11.75
CA ARG A 72 3.20 24.13 11.42
C ARG A 72 4.63 24.43 10.94
N GLU A 73 5.64 23.85 11.58
CA GLU A 73 7.03 24.00 11.15
C GLU A 73 7.31 23.26 9.83
N GLY A 74 6.77 22.05 9.64
CA GLY A 74 6.90 21.31 8.38
C GLY A 74 6.27 22.05 7.18
N GLN A 75 5.13 22.72 7.40
CA GLN A 75 4.45 23.51 6.36
C GLN A 75 5.31 24.64 5.76
N ARG A 76 6.32 25.17 6.46
CA ARG A 76 7.18 26.27 5.94
C ARG A 76 7.82 25.95 4.59
N HIS A 77 8.22 24.69 4.39
CA HIS A 77 8.87 24.23 3.16
C HIS A 77 8.13 23.05 2.50
N GLY A 78 6.96 22.65 3.00
CA GLY A 78 6.22 21.48 2.50
C GLY A 78 6.80 20.13 2.96
N LEU A 79 7.47 20.12 4.12
CA LEU A 79 8.08 18.95 4.74
C LEU A 79 7.08 18.21 5.64
N GLN A 80 6.95 16.89 5.47
CA GLN A 80 6.18 16.05 6.40
C GLN A 80 7.11 15.50 7.50
N VAL A 81 6.92 16.01 8.72
CA VAL A 81 7.77 15.63 9.87
C VAL A 81 7.10 14.55 10.70
N TYR A 82 7.85 13.51 11.07
CA TYR A 82 7.39 12.44 11.96
C TYR A 82 8.36 12.26 13.12
N VAL A 83 7.83 12.14 14.34
CA VAL A 83 8.59 11.86 15.55
C VAL A 83 8.14 10.53 16.14
N VAL A 84 9.08 9.61 16.36
CA VAL A 84 8.83 8.32 16.98
C VAL A 84 9.69 8.16 18.22
N ALA A 85 9.08 7.84 19.35
CA ALA A 85 9.73 7.58 20.62
C ALA A 85 9.41 6.14 21.09
N THR A 86 10.44 5.33 21.35
CA THR A 86 10.30 3.94 21.83
C THR A 86 11.26 3.60 22.97
N GLN A 87 10.90 2.61 23.80
CA GLN A 87 11.84 1.98 24.72
C GLN A 87 12.73 0.97 23.97
N GLN A 88 14.00 0.87 24.37
CA GLN A 88 14.95 -0.09 23.82
C GLN A 88 14.52 -1.53 24.17
N GLY A 89 14.22 -2.33 23.15
CA GLY A 89 13.99 -3.76 23.28
C GLY A 89 15.27 -4.59 23.27
N SER A 90 15.13 -5.89 23.47
CA SER A 90 16.23 -6.86 23.48
C SER A 90 16.96 -6.96 22.14
N ASP A 91 16.27 -6.68 21.03
CA ASP A 91 16.81 -6.69 19.66
C ASP A 91 17.77 -5.54 19.34
N LEU A 92 17.94 -4.58 20.27
CA LEU A 92 18.85 -3.44 20.15
C LEU A 92 19.90 -3.39 21.28
N LEU A 93 20.06 -4.46 22.07
CA LEU A 93 21.06 -4.51 23.15
C LEU A 93 22.51 -4.60 22.66
N GLN A 94 22.73 -5.05 21.42
CA GLN A 94 24.04 -5.14 20.77
C GLN A 94 24.26 -4.06 19.68
N SER A 95 23.38 -3.05 19.63
CA SER A 95 23.49 -1.97 18.64
C SER A 95 24.42 -0.86 19.13
N ASP A 96 25.39 -0.45 18.29
CA ASP A 96 26.27 0.70 18.57
C ASP A 96 25.48 2.01 18.69
N ILE A 97 24.41 2.17 17.90
CA ILE A 97 23.53 3.35 17.91
C ILE A 97 22.07 2.87 17.81
N PRO A 98 21.42 2.48 18.93
CA PRO A 98 20.07 1.89 18.92
C PRO A 98 19.02 2.72 18.17
N GLY A 99 19.13 4.05 18.22
CA GLY A 99 18.23 4.97 17.51
C GLY A 99 18.35 4.88 15.99
N ARG A 100 19.54 4.58 15.46
CA ARG A 100 19.79 4.39 14.02
C ARG A 100 19.21 3.06 13.55
N ASP A 101 19.54 1.96 14.22
CA ASP A 101 19.08 0.63 13.79
C ASP A 101 17.55 0.50 13.90
N ALA A 102 16.95 1.15 14.90
CA ALA A 102 15.48 1.24 15.01
C ALA A 102 14.87 2.11 13.90
N LEU A 103 15.53 3.20 13.51
CA LEU A 103 15.09 4.07 12.41
C LEU A 103 15.20 3.38 11.05
N ASP A 104 16.30 2.67 10.78
CA ASP A 104 16.49 1.96 9.52
C ASP A 104 15.42 0.86 9.35
N LYS A 105 15.10 0.12 10.42
CA LYS A 105 13.96 -0.82 10.48
C LYS A 105 12.60 -0.11 10.28
N LEU A 106 12.40 1.05 10.91
CA LEU A 106 11.15 1.82 10.84
C LEU A 106 10.89 2.39 9.44
N VAL A 107 11.90 3.00 8.82
CA VAL A 107 11.81 3.60 7.49
C VAL A 107 11.53 2.52 6.45
N LEU A 108 12.22 1.36 6.53
CA LEU A 108 11.95 0.22 5.65
C LEU A 108 10.52 -0.33 5.83
N LYS A 109 10.00 -0.35 7.06
CA LYS A 109 8.59 -0.70 7.34
C LYS A 109 7.63 0.32 6.72
N TRP A 110 7.90 1.62 6.87
CA TRP A 110 7.00 2.71 6.49
C TRP A 110 7.00 3.02 4.99
N GLN A 111 8.14 2.93 4.29
CA GLN A 111 8.23 3.13 2.84
C GLN A 111 7.35 2.14 2.04
N SER A 112 6.99 1.00 2.62
CA SER A 112 6.06 0.02 2.02
C SER A 112 4.56 0.34 2.22
N ARG A 113 4.22 1.39 2.98
CA ARG A 113 2.83 1.70 3.37
C ARG A 113 2.21 2.76 2.44
N PRO A 114 0.94 2.57 1.99
CA PRO A 114 0.23 3.58 1.21
C PRO A 114 0.14 4.92 1.97
N GLY A 115 0.40 6.01 1.25
CA GLY A 115 0.33 7.37 1.81
C GLY A 115 1.59 7.84 2.54
N PHE A 116 2.64 7.02 2.67
CA PHE A 116 3.93 7.51 3.14
C PHE A 116 4.58 8.40 2.04
N PRO A 117 5.01 9.64 2.35
CA PRO A 117 5.68 10.52 1.38
C PRO A 117 6.97 9.91 0.83
N SER A 118 7.22 10.03 -0.48
CA SER A 118 8.40 9.46 -1.13
C SER A 118 9.68 10.26 -0.88
N ASP A 119 9.60 11.60 -0.94
CA ASP A 119 10.79 12.45 -1.05
C ASP A 119 10.86 13.58 -0.03
N ASN A 120 9.73 14.17 0.37
CA ASN A 120 9.64 15.38 1.21
C ASN A 120 9.29 15.08 2.67
N TYR A 121 10.02 14.18 3.32
CA TYR A 121 9.77 13.77 4.70
C TYR A 121 11.01 13.85 5.60
N LEU A 122 10.79 14.00 6.90
CA LEU A 122 11.80 13.89 7.96
C LEU A 122 11.27 13.00 9.09
N VAL A 123 11.86 11.83 9.30
CA VAL A 123 11.58 10.97 10.46
C VAL A 123 12.67 11.16 11.50
N VAL A 124 12.31 11.49 12.74
CA VAL A 124 13.21 11.54 13.90
C VAL A 124 12.82 10.42 14.86
N MET A 125 13.76 9.53 15.16
CA MET A 125 13.55 8.34 15.99
C MET A 125 14.37 8.43 17.26
N TRP A 126 13.71 8.33 18.42
CA TRP A 126 14.33 8.27 19.74
C TRP A 126 14.09 6.93 20.41
N VAL A 127 15.18 6.26 20.78
CA VAL A 127 15.18 5.01 21.55
C VAL A 127 15.69 5.32 22.95
N ARG A 128 14.81 5.32 23.94
CA ARG A 128 15.19 5.47 25.36
C ARG A 128 15.67 4.13 25.91
N ARG A 129 16.82 4.13 26.58
CA ARG A 129 17.37 2.91 27.20
C ARG A 129 16.42 2.38 28.27
N ALA A 130 16.23 1.05 28.30
CA ALA A 130 15.34 0.42 29.27
C ALA A 130 15.88 0.43 30.70
N ASP A 131 17.20 0.40 30.87
CA ASP A 131 17.91 0.42 32.15
C ASP A 131 18.14 1.82 32.73
N ASN A 132 18.03 2.87 31.91
CA ASN A 132 18.27 4.24 32.35
C ASN A 132 17.41 5.26 31.58
N PRO A 133 16.36 5.85 32.19
CA PRO A 133 15.46 6.77 31.50
C PRO A 133 16.12 8.10 31.11
N ASN A 134 17.30 8.43 31.66
CA ASN A 134 18.07 9.63 31.31
C ASN A 134 19.05 9.37 30.15
N LYS A 135 19.13 8.15 29.62
CA LYS A 135 19.95 7.80 28.46
C LYS A 135 19.06 7.34 27.30
N GLY A 136 19.42 7.77 26.09
CA GLY A 136 18.78 7.31 24.87
C GLY A 136 19.65 7.60 23.66
N SER A 137 19.27 7.01 22.54
CA SER A 137 19.90 7.19 21.24
C SER A 137 18.88 7.82 20.28
N VAL A 138 19.31 8.77 19.45
CA VAL A 138 18.45 9.38 18.43
C VAL A 138 19.13 9.27 17.07
N ALA A 139 18.33 9.05 16.04
CA ALA A 139 18.72 9.26 14.65
C ALA A 139 17.62 10.04 13.90
N ALA A 140 17.97 10.61 12.76
CA ALA A 140 17.02 11.23 11.85
C ALA A 140 17.29 10.80 10.40
N ASN A 141 16.23 10.65 9.61
CA ASN A 141 16.28 10.28 8.20
C ASN A 141 15.39 11.24 7.40
N GLY A 142 15.96 11.87 6.39
CA GLY A 142 15.23 12.67 5.41
C GLY A 142 15.04 11.90 4.10
N GLY A 143 13.93 12.16 3.41
CA GLY A 143 13.71 11.68 2.04
C GLY A 143 14.65 12.34 1.02
N ASN A 144 14.58 11.89 -0.24
CA ASN A 144 15.56 12.24 -1.29
C ASN A 144 15.71 13.76 -1.53
N TRP A 145 14.67 14.55 -1.26
CA TRP A 145 14.66 16.01 -1.41
C TRP A 145 15.77 16.73 -0.62
N PHE A 146 16.22 16.15 0.50
CA PHE A 146 17.36 16.70 1.25
C PHE A 146 18.71 16.52 0.54
N SER A 147 18.82 15.60 -0.43
CA SER A 147 20.05 15.38 -1.19
C SER A 147 20.34 16.52 -2.17
N ASP A 148 19.32 17.17 -2.74
CA ASP A 148 19.44 18.37 -3.59
C ASP A 148 20.10 19.56 -2.86
N TRP A 149 20.13 19.50 -1.53
CA TRP A 149 20.70 20.52 -0.64
C TRP A 149 21.95 20.04 0.12
N ASN A 150 22.48 18.86 -0.23
CA ASN A 150 23.60 18.20 0.43
C ASN A 150 23.37 17.90 1.94
N MET A 151 22.10 17.90 2.39
CA MET A 151 21.69 17.59 3.77
C MET A 151 21.60 16.07 3.97
N THR A 152 22.74 15.39 3.79
CA THR A 152 22.84 13.92 3.81
C THR A 152 22.84 13.37 5.24
N GLY A 153 22.93 12.03 5.40
CA GLY A 153 23.06 11.40 6.72
C GLY A 153 24.23 11.94 7.56
N ALA A 154 25.31 12.42 6.93
CA ALA A 154 26.42 13.08 7.61
C ALA A 154 26.03 14.41 8.28
N TYR A 155 25.13 15.19 7.66
CA TYR A 155 24.58 16.42 8.25
C TYR A 155 23.71 16.10 9.48
N PHE A 156 22.82 15.12 9.40
CA PHE A 156 21.96 14.73 10.53
C PHE A 156 22.73 14.09 11.71
N SER A 157 23.94 13.58 11.46
CA SER A 157 24.80 12.93 12.47
C SER A 157 26.00 13.77 12.94
N ASP A 158 26.17 15.00 12.44
CA ASP A 158 27.24 15.90 12.88
C ASP A 158 27.06 16.25 14.39
N PRO A 159 28.02 15.90 15.26
CA PRO A 159 27.92 16.09 16.71
C PRO A 159 28.20 17.53 17.19
N GLN A 160 28.58 18.44 16.28
CA GLN A 160 28.88 19.84 16.55
C GLN A 160 27.89 20.79 15.85
N ASN A 161 27.64 20.59 14.55
CA ASN A 161 26.85 21.52 13.72
C ASN A 161 25.56 20.90 13.14
N GLY A 162 25.31 19.61 13.37
CA GLY A 162 24.10 18.95 12.88
C GLY A 162 22.84 19.41 13.64
N PRO A 163 21.64 19.21 13.10
CA PRO A 163 20.41 19.65 13.74
C PRO A 163 19.98 18.75 14.92
N VAL A 164 20.51 17.52 15.00
CA VAL A 164 20.06 16.49 15.95
C VAL A 164 20.81 16.54 17.28
N ILE A 165 22.12 16.23 17.28
CA ILE A 165 22.90 16.02 18.50
C ILE A 165 23.03 17.29 19.39
N PRO A 166 23.29 18.50 18.85
CA PRO A 166 23.38 19.72 19.66
C PRO A 166 22.06 20.09 20.35
N ASN A 167 20.93 19.98 19.65
CA ASN A 167 19.61 20.25 20.24
C ASN A 167 19.28 19.23 21.33
N LEU A 168 19.53 17.93 21.10
CA LEU A 168 19.32 16.92 22.13
C LEU A 168 20.18 17.15 23.37
N ARG A 169 21.47 17.49 23.23
CA ARG A 169 22.34 17.83 24.36
C ARG A 169 21.85 19.04 25.17
N ARG A 170 21.10 19.95 24.55
CA ARG A 170 20.56 21.15 25.17
C ARG A 170 19.25 20.91 25.93
N PHE A 171 18.40 20.02 25.41
CA PHE A 171 17.02 19.86 25.89
C PHE A 171 16.76 18.51 26.60
N MET A 172 17.49 17.43 26.31
CA MET A 172 17.30 16.14 26.97
C MET A 172 18.12 16.01 28.27
N PRO A 173 17.60 15.31 29.30
CA PRO A 173 16.30 14.62 29.36
C PRO A 173 15.11 15.51 29.81
N GLN A 174 15.32 16.79 30.13
CA GLN A 174 14.33 17.62 30.82
C GLN A 174 13.14 18.07 29.96
N ASP A 175 13.37 18.34 28.68
CA ASP A 175 12.36 18.76 27.71
C ASP A 175 12.49 18.00 26.38
N PRO A 176 12.03 16.72 26.31
CA PRO A 176 12.01 15.96 25.07
C PRO A 176 11.16 16.62 23.98
N ALA A 177 10.12 17.35 24.35
CA ALA A 177 9.20 18.01 23.44
C ALA A 177 9.88 19.17 22.69
N GLY A 178 10.48 20.10 23.43
CA GLY A 178 11.27 21.20 22.88
C GLY A 178 12.48 20.73 22.08
N ALA A 179 13.09 19.60 22.46
CA ALA A 179 14.17 18.98 21.71
C ALA A 179 13.76 18.69 20.25
N PHE A 180 12.66 17.98 20.03
CA PHE A 180 12.22 17.63 18.66
C PHE A 180 11.78 18.84 17.85
N VAL A 181 11.10 19.81 18.47
CA VAL A 181 10.72 21.06 17.79
C VAL A 181 11.96 21.86 17.35
N ALA A 182 12.99 21.94 18.20
CA ALA A 182 14.25 22.63 17.88
C ALA A 182 15.04 21.98 16.74
N VAL A 183 15.03 20.63 16.63
CA VAL A 183 15.62 19.91 15.48
C VAL A 183 14.99 20.39 14.17
N VAL A 184 13.66 20.44 14.10
CA VAL A 184 12.91 20.85 12.90
C VAL A 184 13.15 22.32 12.57
N GLN A 185 13.17 23.20 13.58
CA GLN A 185 13.46 24.62 13.39
C GLN A 185 14.88 24.86 12.85
N THR A 186 15.87 24.07 13.30
CA THR A 186 17.23 24.13 12.77
C THR A 186 17.27 23.70 11.30
N VAL A 187 16.63 22.57 10.96
CA VAL A 187 16.51 22.09 9.57
C VAL A 187 15.85 23.15 8.67
N ASN A 188 14.75 23.77 9.11
CA ASN A 188 14.08 24.84 8.36
C ASN A 188 14.98 26.07 8.15
N SER A 189 15.72 26.50 9.18
CA SER A 189 16.66 27.62 9.11
C SER A 189 17.82 27.37 8.13
N ASP A 190 18.29 26.12 8.05
CA ASP A 190 19.34 25.74 7.10
C ASP A 190 18.80 25.73 5.66
N ILE A 191 17.58 25.23 5.45
CA ILE A 191 16.88 25.28 4.16
C ILE A 191 16.68 26.74 3.71
N ASP A 192 16.23 27.63 4.60
CA ASP A 192 16.10 29.07 4.32
C ASP A 192 17.43 29.69 3.91
N THR A 193 18.51 29.34 4.61
CA THR A 193 19.88 29.82 4.31
C THR A 193 20.38 29.32 2.95
N ILE A 194 20.08 28.08 2.58
CA ILE A 194 20.45 27.49 1.28
C ILE A 194 19.64 28.15 0.14
N LYS A 195 18.32 28.29 0.30
CA LYS A 195 17.45 28.98 -0.67
C LYS A 195 17.84 30.44 -0.88
N ALA A 196 18.21 31.16 0.19
CA ALA A 196 18.69 32.54 0.09
C ALA A 196 20.01 32.67 -0.70
N ARG A 197 20.93 31.68 -0.59
CA ARG A 197 22.16 31.64 -1.39
C ARG A 197 21.87 31.35 -2.86
N GLN A 198 20.95 30.42 -3.16
CA GLN A 198 20.54 30.09 -4.53
C GLN A 198 19.83 31.28 -5.22
N ALA A 199 18.90 31.95 -4.54
CA ALA A 199 18.20 33.11 -5.07
C ALA A 199 19.12 34.29 -5.42
N LYS A 200 20.22 34.47 -4.67
CA LYS A 200 21.21 35.52 -4.93
C LYS A 200 22.04 35.23 -6.19
N ALA A 201 22.34 33.96 -6.47
CA ALA A 201 23.07 33.54 -7.67
C ALA A 201 22.26 33.70 -8.98
N GLU A 202 20.93 33.65 -8.94
CA GLU A 202 20.08 33.90 -10.10
C GLU A 202 19.84 35.40 -10.38
N ALA A 203 19.89 36.25 -9.34
CA ALA A 203 19.73 37.69 -9.48
C ALA A 203 20.91 38.34 -10.24
N ASP A 204 22.15 37.95 -9.91
CA ASP A 204 23.36 38.48 -10.55
C ASP A 204 23.45 38.09 -12.05
N ARG A 205 22.81 36.98 -12.45
CA ARG A 205 22.79 36.51 -13.84
C ARG A 205 21.82 37.29 -14.74
N LYS A 206 20.77 37.89 -14.18
CA LYS A 206 19.80 38.75 -14.93
C LYS A 206 20.25 40.21 -15.05
N LEU A 207 21.23 40.64 -14.27
CA LEU A 207 21.79 42.01 -14.37
C LEU A 207 22.73 42.18 -15.58
N GLN A 208 23.27 41.08 -16.14
CA GLN A 208 24.16 41.12 -17.30
C GLN A 208 23.46 41.18 -18.68
N GLU A 209 22.13 41.05 -18.73
CA GLU A 209 21.37 40.98 -20.00
C GLU A 209 20.72 42.32 -20.42
N MET A 210 20.83 43.41 -19.63
CA MET A 210 20.25 44.71 -19.97
C MET A 210 21.30 45.83 -20.10
N MET A 211 21.93 45.94 -21.30
CA MET A 211 22.05 47.19 -22.10
C MET A 211 23.16 47.11 -23.17
N PRO A 212 22.76 46.99 -24.45
CA PRO A 212 23.46 47.65 -25.56
C PRO A 212 22.52 48.61 -26.34
N TYR A 213 23.11 49.62 -27.00
CA TYR A 213 22.58 50.59 -28.01
C TYR A 213 22.28 52.07 -27.64
N TYR A 214 22.44 52.90 -28.69
CA TYR A 214 22.42 54.38 -28.82
C TYR A 214 23.70 55.11 -28.36
N LEU A 215 24.36 56.01 -29.09
CA LEU A 215 24.39 56.51 -30.50
C LEU A 215 25.83 57.08 -30.70
N GLY A 216 26.45 57.25 -31.87
CA GLY A 216 26.01 57.13 -33.26
C GLY A 216 26.55 58.30 -34.12
N GLY A 217 27.57 58.05 -34.95
CA GLY A 217 27.98 58.94 -36.08
C GLY A 217 29.20 59.86 -35.86
N GLY A 218 29.95 60.14 -36.95
CA GLY A 218 30.86 61.30 -37.02
C GLY A 218 32.37 61.05 -37.24
N GLY A 219 32.78 60.14 -38.12
CA GLY A 219 34.20 59.91 -38.42
C GLY A 219 34.86 61.03 -39.24
N LEU A 220 35.71 61.85 -38.61
CA LEU A 220 37.04 62.29 -39.13
C LEU A 220 37.83 63.17 -38.14
N ALA A 221 37.17 63.83 -37.18
CA ALA A 221 37.85 64.40 -35.99
C ALA A 221 38.34 63.30 -35.00
N ILE A 222 37.88 62.07 -35.20
CA ILE A 222 38.12 60.91 -34.33
C ILE A 222 39.59 60.46 -34.33
N ALA A 223 40.40 60.76 -35.34
CA ALA A 223 41.79 60.27 -35.38
C ALA A 223 42.68 60.91 -34.27
N PHE A 224 42.69 62.24 -34.17
CA PHE A 224 43.63 62.96 -33.29
C PHE A 224 43.16 62.95 -31.82
N LEU A 225 41.88 63.26 -31.60
CA LEU A 225 41.22 63.09 -30.31
C LEU A 225 41.20 61.61 -29.91
N GLY A 226 41.02 60.68 -30.85
CA GLY A 226 41.09 59.24 -30.60
C GLY A 226 42.47 58.77 -30.13
N THR A 227 43.59 59.28 -30.64
CA THR A 227 44.91 58.94 -30.07
C THR A 227 45.13 59.49 -28.66
N LEU A 228 44.67 60.71 -28.37
CA LEU A 228 44.86 61.31 -27.04
C LEU A 228 43.91 60.69 -26.00
N ILE A 229 42.65 60.46 -26.39
CA ILE A 229 41.66 59.68 -25.63
C ILE A 229 42.14 58.24 -25.49
N TRP A 230 42.73 57.60 -26.50
CA TRP A 230 43.28 56.25 -26.38
C TRP A 230 44.48 56.19 -25.45
N LEU A 231 45.37 57.19 -25.42
CA LEU A 231 46.45 57.27 -24.43
C LEU A 231 45.91 57.51 -23.01
N LEU A 232 44.91 58.38 -22.84
CA LEU A 232 44.24 58.63 -21.55
C LEU A 232 43.42 57.41 -21.09
N MET A 233 42.72 56.72 -21.99
CA MET A 233 41.99 55.47 -21.74
C MET A 233 42.94 54.30 -21.49
N ARG A 234 44.08 54.21 -22.20
CA ARG A 234 45.10 53.17 -21.97
C ARG A 234 45.77 53.38 -20.62
N ASN A 235 46.13 54.61 -20.27
CA ASN A 235 46.71 54.93 -18.96
C ASN A 235 45.68 54.74 -17.83
N SER A 236 44.44 55.23 -17.97
CA SER A 236 43.39 55.05 -16.95
C SER A 236 42.88 53.60 -16.84
N SER A 237 42.77 52.86 -17.94
CA SER A 237 42.40 51.44 -17.92
C SER A 237 43.50 50.61 -17.26
N ARG A 238 44.78 50.81 -17.59
CA ARG A 238 45.89 50.15 -16.88
C ARG A 238 46.03 50.62 -15.43
N ARG A 239 45.75 51.89 -15.12
CA ARG A 239 45.74 52.37 -13.73
C ARG A 239 44.63 51.67 -12.92
N LYS A 240 43.43 51.54 -13.47
CA LYS A 240 42.33 50.77 -12.87
C LYS A 240 42.67 49.27 -12.73
N ARG A 241 43.34 48.67 -13.73
CA ARG A 241 43.80 47.27 -13.67
C ARG A 241 44.87 47.05 -12.60
N ALA A 242 45.89 47.90 -12.54
CA ALA A 242 46.93 47.85 -11.52
C ALA A 242 46.36 48.13 -10.11
N GLN A 243 45.43 49.09 -9.96
CA GLN A 243 44.70 49.30 -8.70
C GLN A 243 43.90 48.07 -8.29
N LYS A 244 43.21 47.42 -9.24
CA LYS A 244 42.49 46.18 -8.97
C LYS A 244 43.45 45.05 -8.58
N LEU A 245 44.56 44.85 -9.30
CA LEU A 245 45.56 43.84 -8.95
C LEU A 245 46.17 44.09 -7.56
N ILE A 246 46.46 45.34 -7.20
CA ILE A 246 46.89 45.70 -5.84
C ILE A 246 45.81 45.32 -4.82
N ALA A 247 44.55 45.71 -5.04
CA ALA A 247 43.45 45.47 -4.11
C ALA A 247 43.08 43.97 -3.96
N ASP A 248 43.06 43.22 -5.06
CA ASP A 248 42.82 41.79 -5.08
C ASP A 248 43.95 41.05 -4.34
N PHE A 249 45.22 41.36 -4.65
CA PHE A 249 46.39 40.76 -4.00
C PHE A 249 46.49 41.13 -2.51
N GLU A 250 46.19 42.39 -2.15
CA GLU A 250 46.16 42.88 -0.78
C GLU A 250 45.06 42.20 0.05
N THR A 251 43.89 41.95 -0.54
CA THR A 251 42.79 41.24 0.13
C THR A 251 43.15 39.78 0.39
N SER A 252 43.68 39.07 -0.61
CA SER A 252 44.15 37.68 -0.45
C SER A 252 45.32 37.59 0.55
N LEU A 253 46.26 38.54 0.52
CA LEU A 253 47.39 38.58 1.45
C LEU A 253 46.97 38.94 2.89
N ASN A 254 45.97 39.82 3.07
CA ASN A 254 45.40 40.10 4.40
C ASN A 254 44.77 38.84 5.00
N SER A 255 44.03 38.06 4.22
CA SER A 255 43.50 36.75 4.66
C SER A 255 44.65 35.79 5.04
N ALA A 256 45.70 35.70 4.22
CA ALA A 256 46.86 34.87 4.54
C ALA A 256 47.64 35.37 5.79
N ASN A 257 47.67 36.68 6.04
CA ASN A 257 48.25 37.26 7.25
C ASN A 257 47.40 36.94 8.50
N GLU A 258 46.06 36.87 8.41
CA GLU A 258 45.20 36.39 9.51
C GLU A 258 45.42 34.90 9.81
N LEU A 259 45.59 34.07 8.76
CA LEU A 259 45.93 32.65 8.92
C LEU A 259 47.29 32.47 9.60
N TYR A 260 48.28 33.31 9.27
CA TYR A 260 49.58 33.32 9.98
C TYR A 260 49.42 33.57 11.48
N LEU A 261 48.57 34.53 11.89
CA LEU A 261 48.40 34.85 13.30
C LEU A 261 47.92 33.63 14.11
N LYS A 262 47.03 32.82 13.54
CA LYS A 262 46.58 31.54 14.13
C LYS A 262 47.70 30.49 14.20
N LEU A 263 48.56 30.39 13.18
CA LEU A 263 49.75 29.52 13.27
C LEU A 263 50.76 30.03 14.30
N ARG A 264 50.85 31.35 14.47
CA ARG A 264 51.72 32.00 15.45
C ARG A 264 51.29 31.73 16.89
N ASP A 265 50.05 31.32 17.14
CA ASP A 265 49.64 30.84 18.47
C ASP A 265 50.37 29.52 18.84
N TYR A 266 50.73 28.69 17.84
CA TYR A 266 51.63 27.56 18.05
C TYR A 266 53.10 27.96 18.18
N ARG A 267 53.48 29.23 18.02
CA ARG A 267 54.89 29.66 18.07
C ARG A 267 55.56 29.25 19.38
N GLY A 268 54.89 29.41 20.52
CA GLY A 268 55.40 28.95 21.82
C GLY A 268 55.67 27.43 21.82
N PHE A 269 54.71 26.63 21.35
CA PHE A 269 54.88 25.19 21.20
C PHE A 269 55.99 24.81 20.19
N LEU A 270 56.20 25.58 19.14
CA LEU A 270 57.28 25.35 18.17
C LEU A 270 58.67 25.74 18.73
N THR A 271 58.76 26.82 19.52
CA THR A 271 60.02 27.30 20.12
C THR A 271 60.43 26.50 21.37
N ASP A 272 59.48 26.15 22.24
CA ASP A 272 59.72 25.37 23.47
C ASP A 272 60.15 23.92 23.18
N GLN A 273 60.00 23.51 21.93
CA GLN A 273 60.43 22.23 21.39
C GLN A 273 61.67 22.37 20.49
N GLY A 274 62.52 23.39 20.68
CA GLY A 274 63.68 23.66 19.80
C GLY A 274 64.62 22.48 19.50
N ASP A 275 64.68 21.45 20.36
CA ASP A 275 65.35 20.15 20.11
C ASP A 275 64.36 18.99 19.85
N TRP A 276 63.31 19.25 19.06
CA TRP A 276 62.25 18.28 18.75
C TRP A 276 62.77 17.03 18.03
N LYS A 277 63.91 17.13 17.32
CA LYS A 277 64.56 16.01 16.63
C LYS A 277 65.10 14.95 17.57
N SER A 278 65.50 15.31 18.79
CA SER A 278 65.91 14.35 19.83
C SER A 278 64.74 13.89 20.70
N ARG A 279 63.75 14.77 20.91
CA ARG A 279 62.64 14.58 21.85
C ARG A 279 61.48 13.76 21.27
N PHE A 280 61.06 14.02 20.05
CA PHE A 280 59.98 13.28 19.41
C PHE A 280 60.48 12.04 18.66
N LYS A 281 59.62 11.03 18.58
CA LYS A 281 59.89 9.75 17.92
C LYS A 281 58.70 9.35 17.03
N GLY A 282 58.92 8.34 16.19
CA GLY A 282 57.88 7.65 15.44
C GLY A 282 56.92 8.55 14.66
N ARG A 283 55.62 8.38 14.93
CA ARG A 283 54.53 9.06 14.22
C ARG A 283 54.51 10.55 14.53
N THR A 284 54.73 10.92 15.79
CA THR A 284 54.79 12.34 16.20
C THR A 284 56.00 13.05 15.60
N LEU A 285 57.19 12.46 15.60
CA LEU A 285 58.37 13.06 14.95
C LEU A 285 58.10 13.34 13.47
N THR A 286 57.57 12.36 12.75
CA THR A 286 57.26 12.48 11.32
C THR A 286 56.26 13.61 11.07
N THR A 287 55.19 13.66 11.86
CA THR A 287 54.12 14.66 11.74
C THR A 287 54.61 16.07 12.12
N PHE A 288 55.41 16.20 13.18
CA PHE A 288 55.97 17.47 13.64
C PHE A 288 57.05 18.01 12.68
N THR A 289 57.89 17.13 12.13
CA THR A 289 58.88 17.49 11.08
C THR A 289 58.20 18.13 9.88
N ALA A 290 57.13 17.50 9.38
CA ALA A 290 56.34 18.02 8.27
C ALA A 290 55.70 19.36 8.63
N ALA A 291 55.10 19.48 9.82
CA ALA A 291 54.49 20.73 10.28
C ALA A 291 55.49 21.88 10.44
N CYS A 292 56.71 21.62 10.92
CA CYS A 292 57.78 22.62 10.99
C CYS A 292 58.25 23.08 9.61
N LYS A 293 58.37 22.16 8.65
CA LYS A 293 58.67 22.53 7.25
C LYS A 293 57.54 23.37 6.65
N ASP A 294 56.30 22.92 6.80
CA ASP A 294 55.12 23.62 6.28
C ASP A 294 54.94 25.01 6.90
N PHE A 295 55.20 25.16 8.20
CA PHE A 295 55.21 26.46 8.90
C PHE A 295 56.28 27.41 8.36
N ALA A 296 57.50 26.90 8.15
CA ALA A 296 58.62 27.70 7.63
C ALA A 296 58.38 28.15 6.18
N ASP A 297 57.91 27.23 5.33
CA ASP A 297 57.45 27.53 3.97
C ASP A 297 56.35 28.61 3.99
N PHE A 298 55.38 28.52 4.91
CA PHE A 298 54.32 29.51 5.05
C PHE A 298 54.90 30.89 5.42
N SER A 299 55.79 30.95 6.41
CA SER A 299 56.45 32.18 6.86
C SER A 299 57.19 32.90 5.73
N VAL A 300 57.96 32.15 4.93
CA VAL A 300 58.66 32.72 3.78
C VAL A 300 57.68 33.27 2.75
N ARG A 301 56.71 32.46 2.30
CA ARG A 301 55.71 32.87 1.30
C ARG A 301 54.99 34.14 1.73
N ARG A 302 54.63 34.26 3.01
CA ARG A 302 54.03 35.45 3.61
C ARG A 302 54.91 36.67 3.47
N LYS A 303 56.18 36.61 3.89
CA LYS A 303 57.08 37.77 3.82
C LYS A 303 57.31 38.19 2.37
N VAL A 304 57.68 37.26 1.49
CA VAL A 304 57.97 37.58 0.09
C VAL A 304 56.72 38.11 -0.64
N ALA A 305 55.52 37.67 -0.29
CA ALA A 305 54.27 38.26 -0.78
C ALA A 305 54.05 39.71 -0.29
N ASN A 306 54.33 40.01 0.99
CA ASN A 306 54.28 41.38 1.51
C ASN A 306 55.31 42.28 0.82
N ASP A 307 56.55 41.81 0.66
CA ASP A 307 57.62 42.54 -0.04
C ASP A 307 57.25 42.81 -1.52
N THR A 308 56.61 41.83 -2.18
CA THR A 308 56.12 41.96 -3.57
C THR A 308 54.99 42.99 -3.68
N LEU A 309 54.05 43.01 -2.72
CA LEU A 309 52.98 44.01 -2.67
C LEU A 309 53.54 45.42 -2.43
N GLU A 310 54.52 45.58 -1.54
CA GLU A 310 55.17 46.88 -1.29
C GLU A 310 55.93 47.36 -2.54
N ALA A 311 56.67 46.47 -3.21
CA ALA A 311 57.34 46.77 -4.47
C ALA A 311 56.35 47.19 -5.57
N ALA A 312 55.19 46.52 -5.67
CA ALA A 312 54.15 46.84 -6.64
C ALA A 312 53.49 48.20 -6.34
N LYS A 313 53.21 48.52 -5.07
CA LYS A 313 52.72 49.84 -4.64
C LYS A 313 53.72 50.94 -5.00
N LYS A 314 55.01 50.76 -4.72
CA LYS A 314 56.08 51.69 -5.15
C LYS A 314 56.18 51.84 -6.67
N ALA A 315 56.04 50.75 -7.44
CA ALA A 315 56.02 50.81 -8.90
C ALA A 315 54.82 51.62 -9.43
N PHE A 316 53.64 51.42 -8.84
CA PHE A 316 52.41 52.15 -9.15
C PHE A 316 52.53 53.65 -8.88
N GLU A 317 53.07 54.05 -7.72
CA GLU A 317 53.27 55.45 -7.33
C GLU A 317 54.25 56.22 -8.24
N ARG A 318 55.29 55.55 -8.74
CA ARG A 318 56.31 56.17 -9.62
C ARG A 318 55.79 56.51 -11.03
N ASN A 319 54.56 56.11 -11.40
CA ASN A 319 54.09 56.25 -12.78
C ASN A 319 53.66 57.69 -13.16
N ARG A 320 54.37 58.33 -14.09
CA ARG A 320 54.06 59.66 -14.64
C ARG A 320 53.53 59.62 -16.08
N PHE A 321 52.36 60.20 -16.33
CA PHE A 321 51.81 60.37 -17.69
C PHE A 321 52.75 61.21 -18.58
N PRO A 322 52.93 60.90 -19.88
CA PRO A 322 52.24 59.87 -20.68
C PRO A 322 52.82 58.44 -20.59
N SER A 323 53.80 58.19 -19.71
CA SER A 323 54.35 56.85 -19.50
C SER A 323 53.38 55.92 -18.77
N ILE A 324 53.44 54.64 -19.11
CA ILE A 324 52.78 53.53 -18.41
C ILE A 324 53.78 52.55 -17.77
N LYS A 325 55.08 52.91 -17.70
CA LYS A 325 56.13 51.99 -17.24
C LYS A 325 55.89 51.49 -15.81
N GLY A 326 55.57 52.37 -14.86
CA GLY A 326 55.31 51.97 -13.46
C GLY A 326 54.03 51.15 -13.29
N LEU A 327 53.01 51.43 -14.12
CA LEU A 327 51.80 50.58 -14.18
C LEU A 327 52.09 49.20 -14.77
N THR A 328 52.96 49.12 -15.79
CA THR A 328 53.34 47.85 -16.43
C THR A 328 54.21 47.01 -15.48
N GLU A 329 55.14 47.65 -14.77
CA GLU A 329 55.95 47.03 -13.71
C GLU A 329 55.08 46.52 -12.56
N CYS A 330 54.07 47.29 -12.12
CA CYS A 330 53.08 46.85 -11.13
C CYS A 330 52.22 45.67 -11.63
N GLU A 331 51.72 45.75 -12.86
CA GLU A 331 50.98 44.64 -13.51
C GLU A 331 51.87 43.38 -13.59
N GLU A 332 53.15 43.53 -13.91
CA GLU A 332 54.12 42.43 -14.03
C GLU A 332 54.44 41.80 -12.66
N LEU A 333 54.76 42.61 -11.65
CA LEU A 333 55.04 42.16 -10.27
C LEU A 333 53.90 41.34 -9.67
N LEU A 334 52.64 41.73 -9.90
CA LEU A 334 51.46 41.11 -9.29
C LEU A 334 50.75 40.06 -10.15
N SER A 335 51.17 39.83 -11.40
CA SER A 335 50.50 38.85 -12.28
C SER A 335 51.38 38.02 -13.21
N LYS A 336 52.70 38.27 -13.30
CA LYS A 336 53.59 37.59 -14.26
C LYS A 336 54.99 37.26 -13.76
N ARG A 337 55.54 38.09 -12.87
CA ARG A 337 56.90 37.87 -12.38
C ARG A 337 56.90 36.65 -11.46
N VAL A 338 57.71 35.66 -11.83
CA VAL A 338 57.98 34.51 -10.98
C VAL A 338 58.62 34.99 -9.66
N ILE A 339 58.02 34.59 -8.56
CA ILE A 339 58.49 34.85 -7.20
C ILE A 339 59.24 33.62 -6.73
N THR A 340 60.55 33.74 -6.64
CA THR A 340 61.42 32.73 -6.00
C THR A 340 61.36 32.90 -4.48
N ILE A 341 61.14 31.82 -3.75
CA ILE A 341 61.26 31.75 -2.29
C ILE A 341 62.48 30.92 -1.87
N THR A 342 63.14 31.30 -0.78
CA THR A 342 64.31 30.60 -0.21
C THR A 342 64.31 30.62 1.31
N GLY A 343 65.11 29.77 1.97
CA GLY A 343 65.28 29.79 3.42
C GLY A 343 65.89 31.10 3.96
N ASP A 344 66.69 31.79 3.14
CA ASP A 344 67.28 33.11 3.45
C ASP A 344 66.22 34.21 3.59
N ASP A 345 65.01 33.98 3.08
CA ASP A 345 63.90 34.90 3.20
C ASP A 345 63.23 34.88 4.58
N LEU A 346 63.48 33.88 5.44
CA LEU A 346 62.85 33.85 6.77
C LEU A 346 63.21 35.07 7.64
N PRO A 347 62.29 35.53 8.52
CA PRO A 347 62.64 36.43 9.61
C PRO A 347 63.78 35.84 10.46
N LEU A 348 64.69 36.67 10.97
CA LEU A 348 65.92 36.23 11.66
C LEU A 348 65.67 35.23 12.81
N GLU A 349 64.57 35.39 13.55
CA GLU A 349 64.15 34.53 14.67
C GLU A 349 63.63 33.15 14.22
N GLU A 350 63.20 33.02 12.97
CA GLU A 350 62.70 31.77 12.37
C GLU A 350 63.77 31.12 11.48
N ALA A 351 64.63 31.91 10.84
CA ALA A 351 65.74 31.46 10.00
C ALA A 351 66.72 30.55 10.75
N THR A 352 67.01 30.87 12.02
CA THR A 352 67.89 30.07 12.89
C THR A 352 67.32 28.71 13.28
N LEU A 353 65.99 28.55 13.31
CA LEU A 353 65.30 27.32 13.70
C LEU A 353 64.87 26.46 12.49
N PHE A 354 64.50 27.12 11.39
CA PHE A 354 63.83 26.47 10.26
C PHE A 354 64.40 26.79 8.88
N GLY A 355 65.42 27.67 8.76
CA GLY A 355 66.00 28.06 7.46
C GLY A 355 66.54 26.89 6.63
N GLY A 356 67.03 25.84 7.28
CA GLY A 356 67.46 24.60 6.63
C GLY A 356 66.31 23.62 6.25
N LEU A 357 65.04 23.99 6.44
CA LEU A 357 63.88 23.17 6.07
C LEU A 357 63.15 23.71 4.82
N VAL A 358 63.31 24.99 4.50
CA VAL A 358 62.66 25.64 3.35
C VAL A 358 63.40 25.26 2.07
N GLU A 359 62.70 24.60 1.15
CA GLU A 359 63.23 24.30 -0.18
C GLU A 359 63.02 25.48 -1.12
N LYS A 360 64.00 25.73 -2.00
CA LYS A 360 63.88 26.76 -3.03
C LYS A 360 62.74 26.39 -3.99
N ALA A 361 61.77 27.28 -4.14
CA ALA A 361 60.62 27.09 -5.02
C ALA A 361 60.24 28.39 -5.74
N ASP A 362 59.62 28.25 -6.90
CA ASP A 362 59.25 29.35 -7.79
C ASP A 362 57.71 29.36 -7.98
N TYR A 363 57.07 30.51 -7.77
CA TYR A 363 55.61 30.68 -7.84
C TYR A 363 55.18 31.83 -8.76
N GLU A 364 54.06 31.66 -9.45
CA GLU A 364 53.32 32.83 -9.95
C GLU A 364 52.63 33.56 -8.79
N PRO A 365 52.46 34.90 -8.83
CA PRO A 365 51.98 35.68 -7.68
C PRO A 365 50.62 35.23 -7.12
N GLY A 366 49.67 34.81 -7.98
CA GLY A 366 48.37 34.28 -7.54
C GLY A 366 48.46 32.86 -6.97
N ALA A 367 49.34 32.02 -7.53
CA ALA A 367 49.57 30.65 -7.04
C ALA A 367 50.24 30.65 -5.66
N LEU A 368 51.14 31.61 -5.40
CA LEU A 368 51.78 31.82 -4.10
C LEU A 368 50.75 31.97 -2.98
N LEU A 369 49.75 32.84 -3.16
CA LEU A 369 48.74 33.15 -2.14
C LEU A 369 47.75 31.98 -1.94
N ASN A 370 47.31 31.32 -3.02
CA ASN A 370 46.42 30.16 -2.91
C ASN A 370 47.10 29.01 -2.13
N ALA A 371 48.37 28.72 -2.46
CA ALA A 371 49.14 27.67 -1.81
C ALA A 371 49.38 27.94 -0.31
N MET A 372 49.28 29.19 0.16
CA MET A 372 49.35 29.49 1.59
C MET A 372 48.15 28.94 2.36
N SER A 373 46.93 29.01 1.82
CA SER A 373 45.73 28.53 2.54
C SER A 373 45.75 27.02 2.78
N GLU A 374 46.14 26.24 1.76
CA GLU A 374 46.27 24.78 1.88
C GLU A 374 47.37 24.39 2.88
N LEU A 375 48.48 25.14 2.86
CA LEU A 375 49.61 24.96 3.77
C LEU A 375 49.23 25.31 5.21
N PHE A 376 48.40 26.33 5.42
CA PHE A 376 47.80 26.65 6.73
C PHE A 376 46.99 25.47 7.27
N ASP A 377 46.02 24.95 6.52
CA ASP A 377 45.12 23.91 7.00
C ASP A 377 45.89 22.62 7.35
N LYS A 378 46.88 22.25 6.52
CA LYS A 378 47.78 21.13 6.76
C LYS A 378 48.61 21.32 8.05
N THR A 379 49.27 22.47 8.21
CA THR A 379 50.09 22.80 9.39
C THR A 379 49.25 22.84 10.66
N ASN A 380 48.12 23.56 10.62
CA ASN A 380 47.20 23.72 11.74
C ASN A 380 46.62 22.38 12.19
N LYS A 381 46.21 21.51 11.26
CA LYS A 381 45.72 20.15 11.56
C LYS A 381 46.81 19.29 12.21
N ALA A 382 48.05 19.37 11.72
CA ALA A 382 49.17 18.60 12.27
C ALA A 382 49.53 19.06 13.70
N LEU A 383 49.72 20.37 13.92
CA LEU A 383 50.09 20.91 15.23
C LEU A 383 48.96 20.76 16.25
N SER A 384 47.71 21.10 15.89
CA SER A 384 46.56 20.90 16.79
C SER A 384 46.31 19.42 17.12
N GLY A 385 46.57 18.50 16.17
CA GLY A 385 46.49 17.06 16.41
C GLY A 385 47.51 16.57 17.45
N ILE A 386 48.76 17.02 17.35
CA ILE A 386 49.81 16.67 18.32
C ILE A 386 49.51 17.26 19.71
N VAL A 387 49.10 18.53 19.79
CA VAL A 387 48.73 19.17 21.06
C VAL A 387 47.54 18.46 21.73
N LYS A 388 46.48 18.15 20.98
CA LYS A 388 45.33 17.39 21.50
C LYS A 388 45.70 15.98 21.94
N ALA A 389 46.61 15.30 21.23
CA ALA A 389 47.08 13.98 21.65
C ALA A 389 47.91 14.04 22.95
N PHE A 390 48.69 15.11 23.17
CA PHE A 390 49.34 15.34 24.45
C PHE A 390 48.34 15.52 25.60
N GLU A 391 47.31 16.34 25.39
CA GLU A 391 46.28 16.61 26.40
C GLU A 391 45.44 15.35 26.67
N GLY A 392 44.94 14.70 25.63
CA GLY A 392 44.17 13.46 25.70
C GLY A 392 44.95 12.31 26.35
N ALA A 393 46.19 12.05 25.93
CA ALA A 393 46.97 10.95 26.52
C ALA A 393 47.37 11.22 27.98
N ARG A 394 47.48 12.49 28.40
CA ARG A 394 47.63 12.87 29.82
C ARG A 394 46.35 12.65 30.61
N GLN A 395 45.20 13.03 30.06
CA GLN A 395 43.90 12.80 30.70
C GLN A 395 43.62 11.29 30.84
N ASN A 396 43.77 10.53 29.75
CA ASN A 396 43.62 9.08 29.74
C ASN A 396 44.61 8.39 30.68
N LYS A 397 45.82 8.93 30.90
CA LYS A 397 46.73 8.44 31.94
C LYS A 397 46.08 8.53 33.33
N THR A 398 45.54 9.70 33.69
CA THR A 398 44.86 9.90 34.97
C THR A 398 43.61 9.03 35.11
N ASP A 399 42.84 8.87 34.04
CA ASP A 399 41.63 8.03 34.06
C ASP A 399 41.98 6.54 34.18
N VAL A 400 43.02 6.07 33.49
CA VAL A 400 43.56 4.70 33.64
C VAL A 400 44.13 4.48 35.05
N GLU A 401 44.81 5.46 35.65
CA GLU A 401 45.29 5.37 37.04
C GLU A 401 44.13 5.27 38.04
N GLN A 402 43.04 6.02 37.84
CA GLN A 402 41.82 5.90 38.64
C GLN A 402 41.12 4.54 38.45
N LEU A 403 41.05 4.04 37.22
CA LEU A 403 40.44 2.75 36.91
C LEU A 403 41.26 1.55 37.44
N ASP A 404 42.60 1.60 37.40
CA ASP A 404 43.45 0.59 38.06
C ASP A 404 43.24 0.63 39.58
N ALA A 405 43.16 1.82 40.18
CA ALA A 405 42.83 1.96 41.60
C ALA A 405 41.44 1.39 41.93
N GLN A 406 40.44 1.60 41.08
CA GLN A 406 39.09 1.02 41.23
C GLN A 406 39.12 -0.51 41.13
N VAL A 407 39.77 -1.08 40.11
CA VAL A 407 39.91 -2.54 39.94
C VAL A 407 40.68 -3.16 41.10
N ASN A 408 41.73 -2.50 41.61
CA ASN A 408 42.45 -2.95 42.80
C ASN A 408 41.59 -2.84 44.08
N GLY A 409 40.70 -1.84 44.17
CA GLY A 409 39.69 -1.76 45.24
C GLY A 409 38.69 -2.92 45.19
N GLN A 410 38.19 -3.25 44.00
CA GLN A 410 37.24 -4.35 43.76
C GLN A 410 37.80 -5.74 44.10
N ARG A 411 39.13 -5.90 44.24
CA ARG A 411 39.73 -7.15 44.77
C ARG A 411 39.13 -7.55 46.12
N LYS A 412 38.90 -6.57 47.01
CA LYS A 412 38.25 -6.80 48.31
C LYS A 412 36.79 -7.21 48.18
N ASP A 413 36.07 -6.67 47.19
CA ASP A 413 34.66 -7.02 46.95
C ASP A 413 34.52 -8.43 46.34
N ILE A 414 35.49 -8.85 45.53
CA ILE A 414 35.62 -10.21 45.00
C ILE A 414 35.91 -11.20 46.14
N GLU A 415 36.88 -10.89 47.01
CA GLU A 415 37.19 -11.69 48.21
C GLU A 415 36.00 -11.75 49.19
N ALA A 416 35.31 -10.64 49.42
CA ALA A 416 34.10 -10.57 50.26
C ALA A 416 32.88 -11.29 49.64
N ALA A 417 32.89 -11.50 48.32
CA ALA A 417 31.96 -12.40 47.64
C ALA A 417 32.45 -13.86 47.63
N GLU A 418 33.50 -14.20 48.38
CA GLU A 418 34.16 -15.52 48.40
C GLU A 418 34.71 -15.96 47.03
N LEU A 419 34.95 -15.04 46.10
CA LEU A 419 35.51 -15.31 44.77
C LEU A 419 37.03 -15.05 44.75
N THR A 420 37.70 -15.45 43.67
CA THR A 420 39.14 -15.26 43.48
C THR A 420 39.44 -14.37 42.28
N MET A 421 40.51 -13.57 42.38
CA MET A 421 41.03 -12.75 41.28
C MET A 421 41.82 -13.57 40.23
N ALA A 422 42.20 -14.81 40.52
CA ALA A 422 43.08 -15.61 39.67
C ALA A 422 42.67 -15.69 38.17
N PRO A 423 41.38 -15.84 37.79
CA PRO A 423 40.97 -15.85 36.38
C PRO A 423 41.15 -14.52 35.64
N TYR A 424 41.40 -13.43 36.37
CA TYR A 424 41.49 -12.06 35.85
C TYR A 424 42.93 -11.53 35.82
N GLU A 425 43.88 -12.17 36.52
CA GLU A 425 45.26 -11.66 36.65
C GLU A 425 45.99 -11.56 35.30
N ALA A 426 45.69 -12.45 34.34
CA ALA A 426 46.27 -12.37 33.00
C ALA A 426 45.87 -11.07 32.28
N THR A 427 44.58 -10.71 32.33
CA THR A 427 44.06 -9.44 31.79
C THR A 427 44.65 -8.25 32.55
N ILE A 428 44.76 -8.30 33.88
CA ILE A 428 45.35 -7.21 34.68
C ILE A 428 46.83 -7.01 34.31
N ALA A 429 47.59 -8.09 34.16
CA ALA A 429 48.99 -8.03 33.75
C ALA A 429 49.17 -7.54 32.30
N GLU A 430 48.19 -7.76 31.42
CA GLU A 430 48.15 -7.17 30.08
C GLU A 430 47.85 -5.67 30.10
N LEU A 431 46.81 -5.25 30.83
CA LEU A 431 46.44 -3.85 30.97
C LEU A 431 47.57 -3.02 31.61
N LYS A 432 48.26 -3.56 32.63
CA LYS A 432 49.44 -2.89 33.22
C LYS A 432 50.63 -2.80 32.28
N ARG A 433 50.84 -3.79 31.40
CA ARG A 433 51.84 -3.70 30.32
C ARG A 433 51.47 -2.65 29.29
N GLY A 434 50.20 -2.57 28.88
CA GLY A 434 49.69 -1.52 28.00
C GLY A 434 49.82 -0.12 28.61
N GLN A 435 49.47 0.02 29.89
CA GLN A 435 49.64 1.27 30.66
C GLN A 435 51.11 1.72 30.66
N ALA A 436 52.03 0.83 31.03
CA ALA A 436 53.46 1.14 31.02
C ALA A 436 53.96 1.50 29.61
N ALA A 437 53.48 0.82 28.57
CA ALA A 437 53.86 1.08 27.18
C ALA A 437 53.45 2.49 26.72
N PHE A 438 52.18 2.89 26.90
CA PHE A 438 51.74 4.22 26.45
C PHE A 438 52.36 5.34 27.31
N VAL A 439 52.53 5.12 28.61
CA VAL A 439 53.19 6.11 29.51
C VAL A 439 54.66 6.31 29.14
N ALA A 440 55.38 5.26 28.72
CA ALA A 440 56.76 5.36 28.29
C ALA A 440 56.94 6.21 27.03
N ILE A 441 55.97 6.17 26.10
CA ILE A 441 56.01 6.98 24.87
C ILE A 441 55.28 8.32 24.98
N LEU A 442 54.47 8.57 26.02
CA LEU A 442 53.65 9.76 26.24
C LEU A 442 54.32 11.11 25.88
N SER A 443 55.60 11.26 26.23
CA SER A 443 56.36 12.51 26.01
C SER A 443 57.10 12.57 24.67
N SER A 444 57.21 11.45 23.94
CA SER A 444 58.02 11.33 22.71
C SER A 444 57.22 10.93 21.47
N ASP A 445 56.15 10.14 21.61
CA ASP A 445 55.18 9.87 20.54
C ASP A 445 53.73 9.96 21.09
N PRO A 446 53.26 11.16 21.48
CA PRO A 446 51.91 11.40 22.00
C PRO A 446 50.78 10.91 21.08
N LEU A 447 50.95 10.98 19.75
CA LEU A 447 49.94 10.50 18.80
C LEU A 447 49.67 9.00 18.97
N GLU A 448 50.72 8.21 19.18
CA GLU A 448 50.62 6.76 19.40
C GLU A 448 50.25 6.45 20.86
N ALA A 449 50.77 7.24 21.82
CA ALA A 449 50.42 7.16 23.23
C ALA A 449 48.90 7.33 23.46
N PHE A 450 48.27 8.26 22.73
CA PHE A 450 46.85 8.52 22.85
C PHE A 450 46.01 7.30 22.46
N SER A 451 46.22 6.75 21.26
CA SER A 451 45.47 5.57 20.79
C SER A 451 45.72 4.31 21.65
N GLY A 452 46.96 4.13 22.12
CA GLY A 452 47.30 3.08 23.09
C GLY A 452 46.56 3.26 24.43
N SER A 453 46.44 4.50 24.91
CA SER A 453 45.76 4.80 26.18
C SER A 453 44.24 4.57 26.13
N GLU A 454 43.56 4.92 25.03
CA GLU A 454 42.12 4.65 24.84
C GLU A 454 41.80 3.15 24.92
N THR A 455 42.67 2.31 24.34
CA THR A 455 42.53 0.85 24.37
C THR A 455 42.67 0.29 25.80
N VAL A 456 43.62 0.82 26.57
CA VAL A 456 43.85 0.40 27.97
C VAL A 456 42.70 0.87 28.87
N GLU A 457 42.21 2.09 28.68
CA GLU A 457 41.07 2.65 29.42
C GLU A 457 39.79 1.82 29.22
N ALA A 458 39.48 1.48 27.96
CA ALA A 458 38.35 0.61 27.62
C ALA A 458 38.49 -0.79 28.24
N GLY A 459 39.70 -1.37 28.22
CA GLY A 459 39.98 -2.66 28.82
C GLY A 459 39.82 -2.68 30.34
N TYR A 460 40.26 -1.62 31.05
CA TYR A 460 40.02 -1.48 32.48
C TYR A 460 38.54 -1.31 32.84
N LYS A 461 37.77 -0.54 32.06
CA LYS A 461 36.31 -0.41 32.22
C LYS A 461 35.61 -1.76 32.08
N ALA A 462 35.89 -2.49 31.00
CA ALA A 462 35.32 -3.82 30.74
C ALA A 462 35.67 -4.84 31.83
N LEU A 463 36.89 -4.78 32.37
CA LEU A 463 37.28 -5.60 33.51
C LEU A 463 36.47 -5.25 34.77
N GLY A 464 36.34 -3.96 35.11
CA GLY A 464 35.58 -3.51 36.28
C GLY A 464 34.10 -3.92 36.22
N GLU A 465 33.47 -3.86 35.04
CA GLU A 465 32.12 -4.36 34.81
C GLU A 465 32.04 -5.90 34.96
N LYS A 466 33.03 -6.64 34.44
CA LYS A 466 33.09 -8.10 34.58
C LYS A 466 33.21 -8.55 36.04
N LEU A 467 34.00 -7.84 36.86
CA LEU A 467 34.12 -8.10 38.30
C LEU A 467 32.79 -7.84 39.03
N ILE A 468 32.12 -6.71 38.77
CA ILE A 468 30.79 -6.40 39.32
C ILE A 468 29.78 -7.49 38.94
N ARG A 469 29.78 -7.93 37.68
CA ARG A 469 28.89 -9.00 37.19
C ARG A 469 29.14 -10.33 37.92
N ALA A 470 30.39 -10.72 38.13
CA ALA A 470 30.74 -11.95 38.86
C ALA A 470 30.22 -11.92 40.31
N ILE A 471 30.42 -10.80 41.01
CA ILE A 471 29.89 -10.55 42.37
C ILE A 471 28.36 -10.65 42.37
N GLY A 472 27.69 -10.01 41.40
CA GLY A 472 26.23 -10.01 41.27
C GLY A 472 25.65 -11.42 41.10
N ILE A 473 26.26 -12.25 40.24
CA ILE A 473 25.81 -13.64 40.04
C ILE A 473 25.99 -14.43 41.34
N LYS A 474 27.19 -14.45 41.94
CA LYS A 474 27.48 -15.18 43.19
C LYS A 474 26.55 -14.76 44.34
N LYS A 475 26.26 -13.46 44.51
CA LYS A 475 25.30 -12.96 45.51
C LYS A 475 23.86 -13.40 45.27
N SER A 476 23.49 -13.79 44.05
CA SER A 476 22.14 -14.31 43.72
C SER A 476 21.97 -15.82 43.93
N LEU A 477 23.06 -16.60 43.94
CA LEU A 477 23.01 -18.07 44.08
C LEU A 477 22.37 -18.56 45.40
N PRO A 478 22.52 -17.89 46.57
CA PRO A 478 21.82 -18.26 47.80
C PRO A 478 20.29 -18.26 47.67
N ALA A 479 19.70 -17.35 46.89
CA ALA A 479 18.26 -17.32 46.66
C ALA A 479 17.77 -18.54 45.87
N VAL A 480 18.57 -19.01 44.90
CA VAL A 480 18.31 -20.26 44.17
C VAL A 480 18.39 -21.46 45.09
N LYS A 481 19.37 -21.49 46.01
CA LYS A 481 19.43 -22.51 47.06
C LYS A 481 18.14 -22.51 47.89
N THR A 482 17.64 -21.35 48.32
CA THR A 482 16.37 -21.25 49.06
C THR A 482 15.17 -21.78 48.27
N GLN A 483 15.12 -21.59 46.94
CA GLN A 483 14.08 -22.18 46.09
C GLN A 483 14.17 -23.72 46.04
N ILE A 484 15.38 -24.27 45.89
CA ILE A 484 15.65 -25.72 45.91
C ILE A 484 15.26 -26.32 47.27
N ASP A 485 15.72 -25.71 48.36
CA ASP A 485 15.38 -26.13 49.73
C ASP A 485 13.87 -26.04 49.97
N GLY A 486 13.19 -25.04 49.40
CA GLY A 486 11.74 -24.89 49.45
C GLY A 486 10.98 -26.00 48.71
N ALA A 487 11.48 -26.43 47.54
CA ALA A 487 10.92 -27.54 46.78
C ALA A 487 11.11 -28.89 47.51
N GLU A 488 12.31 -29.12 48.06
CA GLU A 488 12.60 -30.30 48.90
C GLU A 488 11.75 -30.30 50.18
N SER A 489 11.60 -29.14 50.83
CA SER A 489 10.74 -28.98 52.02
C SER A 489 9.27 -29.26 51.69
N LYS A 490 8.78 -28.82 50.53
CA LYS A 490 7.41 -29.12 50.06
C LYS A 490 7.21 -30.63 49.84
N ALA A 491 8.14 -31.30 49.16
CA ALA A 491 8.09 -32.74 48.96
C ALA A 491 8.16 -33.49 50.31
N THR A 492 9.07 -33.10 51.19
CA THR A 492 9.24 -33.69 52.53
C THR A 492 8.01 -33.49 53.41
N LYS A 493 7.46 -32.28 53.45
CA LYS A 493 6.20 -31.99 54.16
C LYS A 493 5.08 -32.88 53.63
N LYS A 494 4.96 -33.02 52.30
CA LYS A 494 3.91 -33.82 51.71
C LYS A 494 4.06 -35.32 52.01
N ARG A 495 5.30 -35.84 52.06
CA ARG A 495 5.62 -37.18 52.59
C ARG A 495 5.31 -37.36 54.08
N GLY A 496 5.16 -36.28 54.85
CA GLY A 496 4.65 -36.33 56.22
C GLY A 496 3.13 -36.46 56.34
N GLU A 497 2.39 -36.14 55.28
CA GLU A 497 0.92 -36.21 55.24
C GLU A 497 0.43 -37.61 54.85
N ASP A 498 -0.73 -38.00 55.37
CA ASP A 498 -1.38 -39.26 55.01
C ASP A 498 -1.87 -39.19 53.56
N ALA A 499 -1.62 -40.25 52.78
CA ALA A 499 -2.14 -40.36 51.42
C ALA A 499 -3.68 -40.45 51.42
N VAL A 500 -4.25 -41.22 52.37
CA VAL A 500 -5.69 -41.53 52.50
C VAL A 500 -6.27 -42.13 51.21
N TYR A 501 -6.36 -43.46 51.15
CA TYR A 501 -6.82 -44.18 49.97
C TYR A 501 -8.36 -44.18 49.88
N LEU A 502 -8.94 -43.32 49.04
CA LEU A 502 -10.39 -43.29 48.74
C LEU A 502 -10.69 -43.91 47.36
N TYR A 503 -9.89 -44.90 46.93
CA TYR A 503 -10.16 -45.64 45.69
C TYR A 503 -11.46 -46.43 45.84
N VAL A 504 -12.43 -46.15 44.96
CA VAL A 504 -13.70 -46.88 44.92
C VAL A 504 -13.43 -48.31 44.46
N LEU A 505 -13.82 -49.32 45.24
CA LEU A 505 -13.58 -50.72 44.93
C LEU A 505 -14.62 -51.29 43.95
N GLY A 506 -14.18 -52.24 43.14
CA GLY A 506 -15.02 -53.05 42.27
C GLY A 506 -15.48 -54.33 42.96
N GLU A 507 -16.37 -55.07 42.31
CA GLU A 507 -16.77 -56.40 42.76
C GLU A 507 -15.55 -57.34 42.80
N GLY A 508 -15.31 -57.99 43.94
CA GLY A 508 -14.13 -58.84 44.17
C GLY A 508 -12.82 -58.09 44.45
N GLU A 509 -12.77 -56.76 44.40
CA GLU A 509 -11.58 -55.99 44.76
C GLU A 509 -11.53 -55.69 46.27
N SER A 510 -10.33 -55.67 46.84
CA SER A 510 -10.06 -55.27 48.23
C SER A 510 -9.20 -54.01 48.32
N GLN A 511 -9.30 -53.27 49.43
CA GLN A 511 -8.30 -52.25 49.76
C GLN A 511 -6.93 -52.94 49.97
N PRO A 512 -5.81 -52.31 49.57
CA PRO A 512 -4.49 -52.86 49.88
C PRO A 512 -4.30 -52.89 51.41
N GLN A 513 -3.75 -53.97 51.95
CA GLN A 513 -3.55 -54.14 53.41
C GLN A 513 -2.68 -53.04 54.04
N THR A 514 -1.88 -52.35 53.24
CA THR A 514 -1.02 -51.22 53.61
C THR A 514 -1.73 -49.85 53.58
N ALA A 515 -3.01 -49.76 53.19
CA ALA A 515 -3.72 -48.49 52.98
C ALA A 515 -3.84 -47.59 54.23
N GLN A 516 -3.93 -48.19 55.41
CA GLN A 516 -4.31 -47.49 56.64
C GLN A 516 -3.08 -46.82 57.29
N GLY A 517 -3.05 -45.49 57.29
CA GLY A 517 -1.92 -44.69 57.80
C GLY A 517 -0.74 -44.55 56.83
N ALA A 518 -0.87 -45.02 55.59
CA ALA A 518 0.17 -44.85 54.57
C ALA A 518 0.36 -43.38 54.19
N LYS A 519 1.62 -42.95 54.17
CA LYS A 519 2.08 -41.61 53.77
C LYS A 519 2.26 -41.48 52.26
N PHE A 520 2.32 -40.25 51.74
CA PHE A 520 2.75 -40.03 50.36
C PHE A 520 4.20 -40.49 50.14
N MET A 521 4.47 -41.24 49.08
CA MET A 521 5.82 -41.69 48.69
C MET A 521 6.52 -40.68 47.77
N LEU A 522 5.78 -40.13 46.79
CA LEU A 522 6.31 -39.25 45.73
C LEU A 522 7.52 -39.89 44.99
N ALA A 523 7.41 -41.17 44.66
CA ALA A 523 8.51 -41.98 44.10
C ALA A 523 8.18 -42.59 42.72
N GLU A 524 7.12 -42.12 42.06
CA GLU A 524 6.69 -42.62 40.75
C GLU A 524 7.79 -42.41 39.70
N LYS A 525 8.11 -43.46 38.93
CA LYS A 525 9.19 -43.43 37.94
C LYS A 525 8.85 -42.43 36.82
N GLY A 526 9.70 -41.43 36.62
CA GLY A 526 9.47 -40.31 35.69
C GLY A 526 8.67 -39.15 36.29
N SER A 527 8.12 -39.33 37.50
CA SER A 527 7.32 -38.35 38.25
C SER A 527 7.80 -38.24 39.71
N ASN A 528 9.12 -38.29 39.94
CA ASN A 528 9.73 -38.16 41.27
C ASN A 528 10.37 -36.77 41.44
N PRO A 529 9.84 -35.89 42.31
CA PRO A 529 10.41 -34.57 42.61
C PRO A 529 11.89 -34.57 43.02
N ASP A 530 12.39 -35.63 43.66
CA ASP A 530 13.77 -35.70 44.15
C ASP A 530 14.79 -35.69 43.00
N THR A 531 14.41 -36.21 41.82
CA THR A 531 15.27 -36.20 40.64
C THR A 531 15.51 -34.77 40.17
N PHE A 532 14.44 -33.97 40.06
CA PHE A 532 14.50 -32.55 39.75
C PHE A 532 15.23 -31.74 40.83
N VAL A 533 15.07 -32.07 42.12
CA VAL A 533 15.84 -31.44 43.22
C VAL A 533 17.34 -31.77 43.11
N ALA A 534 17.71 -33.02 42.80
CA ALA A 534 19.10 -33.43 42.61
C ALA A 534 19.73 -32.74 41.39
N ASP A 535 19.03 -32.66 40.26
CA ASP A 535 19.50 -31.97 39.05
C ASP A 535 19.58 -30.45 39.26
N ALA A 536 18.67 -29.86 40.05
CA ALA A 536 18.74 -28.46 40.44
C ALA A 536 19.97 -28.18 41.31
N ARG A 537 20.28 -29.06 42.28
CA ARG A 537 21.52 -29.00 43.08
C ARG A 537 22.78 -29.14 42.23
N GLY A 538 22.79 -30.07 41.27
CA GLY A 538 23.89 -30.23 40.31
C GLY A 538 24.09 -28.96 39.46
N SER A 539 23.00 -28.37 38.98
CA SER A 539 23.02 -27.14 38.19
C SER A 539 23.48 -25.93 39.02
N LEU A 540 23.05 -25.81 40.28
CA LEU A 540 23.53 -24.78 41.22
C LEU A 540 25.03 -24.94 41.55
N LYS A 541 25.50 -26.17 41.76
CA LYS A 541 26.94 -26.45 41.96
C LYS A 541 27.75 -26.02 40.74
N SER A 542 27.28 -26.37 39.54
CA SER A 542 27.90 -25.95 38.28
C SER A 542 27.90 -24.41 38.13
N ALA A 543 26.81 -23.73 38.48
CA ALA A 543 26.75 -22.27 38.49
C ALA A 543 27.82 -21.66 39.43
N HIS A 544 28.02 -22.21 40.63
CA HIS A 544 29.12 -21.79 41.51
C HIS A 544 30.49 -21.97 40.84
N GLU A 545 30.79 -23.18 40.36
CA GLU A 545 32.07 -23.52 39.69
C GLU A 545 32.37 -22.60 38.49
N LEU A 546 31.33 -22.25 37.71
CA LEU A 546 31.44 -21.39 36.54
C LEU A 546 31.70 -19.91 36.91
N VAL A 547 31.11 -19.38 38.00
CA VAL A 547 31.49 -18.04 38.49
C VAL A 547 32.93 -18.03 39.01
N TYR A 548 33.37 -19.08 39.72
CA TYR A 548 34.76 -19.23 40.16
C TYR A 548 35.74 -19.25 38.97
N ALA A 549 35.35 -19.85 37.85
CA ALA A 549 36.13 -19.87 36.60
C ALA A 549 35.96 -18.61 35.72
N ALA A 550 35.25 -17.57 36.19
CA ALA A 550 34.92 -16.36 35.43
C ALA A 550 34.15 -16.58 34.11
N LYS A 551 33.47 -17.73 33.96
CA LYS A 551 32.60 -18.11 32.84
C LYS A 551 31.17 -17.62 33.08
N LEU A 552 31.00 -16.30 33.06
CA LEU A 552 29.81 -15.64 33.63
C LEU A 552 28.50 -15.94 32.88
N ASP A 553 28.53 -16.12 31.56
CA ASP A 553 27.35 -16.46 30.76
C ASP A 553 26.88 -17.90 30.99
N GLU A 554 27.83 -18.85 30.98
CA GLU A 554 27.59 -20.25 31.36
C GLU A 554 27.02 -20.35 32.79
N ALA A 555 27.56 -19.54 33.73
CA ALA A 555 27.10 -19.50 35.11
C ALA A 555 25.64 -19.02 35.25
N VAL A 556 25.23 -18.00 34.47
CA VAL A 556 23.83 -17.55 34.42
C VAL A 556 22.92 -18.65 33.86
N THR A 557 23.33 -19.32 32.78
CA THR A 557 22.55 -20.44 32.20
C THR A 557 22.38 -21.60 33.21
N ALA A 558 23.45 -21.96 33.93
CA ALA A 558 23.40 -23.00 34.96
C ALA A 558 22.51 -22.60 36.16
N LYS A 559 22.52 -21.31 36.53
CA LYS A 559 21.63 -20.75 37.56
C LYS A 559 20.16 -20.84 37.14
N GLU A 560 19.80 -20.33 35.95
CA GLU A 560 18.43 -20.34 35.44
C GLU A 560 17.88 -21.77 35.31
N LYS A 561 18.72 -22.71 34.88
CA LYS A 561 18.39 -24.14 34.86
C LYS A 561 18.07 -24.67 36.27
N ALA A 562 18.84 -24.27 37.29
CA ALA A 562 18.58 -24.68 38.67
C ALA A 562 17.26 -24.12 39.22
N GLU A 563 16.94 -22.85 38.93
CA GLU A 563 15.65 -22.23 39.28
C GLU A 563 14.47 -22.94 38.60
N ALA A 564 14.58 -23.24 37.31
CA ALA A 564 13.55 -23.96 36.55
C ALA A 564 13.29 -25.38 37.09
N LEU A 565 14.35 -26.14 37.40
CA LEU A 565 14.26 -27.50 37.97
C LEU A 565 13.67 -27.47 39.39
N ALA A 566 14.03 -26.49 40.22
CA ALA A 566 13.44 -26.30 41.55
C ALA A 566 11.92 -26.03 41.47
N LYS A 567 11.50 -25.21 40.49
CA LYS A 567 10.07 -24.98 40.22
C LYS A 567 9.37 -26.25 39.75
N GLN A 568 9.95 -27.00 38.81
CA GLN A 568 9.39 -28.27 38.32
C GLN A 568 9.20 -29.28 39.45
N ALA A 569 10.18 -29.42 40.35
CA ALA A 569 10.06 -30.26 41.54
C ALA A 569 8.87 -29.86 42.42
N SER A 570 8.70 -28.55 42.67
CA SER A 570 7.61 -28.01 43.48
C SER A 570 6.24 -28.24 42.83
N ASP A 571 6.09 -27.92 41.54
CA ASP A 571 4.82 -28.05 40.81
C ASP A 571 4.39 -29.52 40.69
N LEU A 572 5.35 -30.44 40.48
CA LEU A 572 5.12 -31.88 40.37
C LEU A 572 4.50 -32.49 41.65
N VAL A 573 4.81 -31.96 42.84
CA VAL A 573 4.14 -32.38 44.09
C VAL A 573 2.64 -32.12 44.02
N ASP A 574 2.23 -30.96 43.49
CA ASP A 574 0.81 -30.60 43.39
C ASP A 574 0.12 -31.44 42.29
N ASP A 575 0.83 -31.70 41.18
CA ASP A 575 0.34 -32.51 40.06
C ASP A 575 0.05 -33.97 40.47
N ILE A 576 0.91 -34.57 41.31
CA ILE A 576 0.70 -35.91 41.87
C ILE A 576 -0.55 -35.95 42.76
N VAL A 577 -0.76 -34.92 43.59
CA VAL A 577 -1.94 -34.79 44.47
C VAL A 577 -3.21 -34.60 43.66
N ALA A 578 -3.16 -33.72 42.65
CA ALA A 578 -4.27 -33.50 41.73
C ALA A 578 -4.59 -34.77 40.93
N ALA A 579 -3.57 -35.55 40.52
CA ALA A 579 -3.76 -36.81 39.83
C ALA A 579 -4.45 -37.86 40.70
N LYS A 580 -4.07 -37.97 41.98
CA LYS A 580 -4.75 -38.84 42.96
C LYS A 580 -6.24 -38.52 43.06
N ALA A 581 -6.57 -37.27 43.40
CA ALA A 581 -7.96 -36.83 43.57
C ALA A 581 -8.77 -36.99 42.27
N TRP A 582 -8.14 -36.76 41.11
CA TRP A 582 -8.77 -36.99 39.82
C TRP A 582 -9.11 -38.47 39.59
N VAL A 583 -8.21 -39.41 39.90
CA VAL A 583 -8.48 -40.86 39.78
C VAL A 583 -9.64 -41.27 40.69
N GLU A 584 -9.63 -40.83 41.95
CA GLU A 584 -10.71 -41.10 42.93
C GLU A 584 -12.10 -40.67 42.40
N THR A 585 -12.18 -39.55 41.67
CA THR A 585 -13.45 -39.08 41.08
C THR A 585 -13.83 -39.72 39.73
N LYS A 586 -12.89 -40.33 38.99
CA LYS A 586 -13.11 -40.77 37.60
C LYS A 586 -13.20 -42.28 37.39
N VAL A 587 -12.75 -43.10 38.34
CA VAL A 587 -12.92 -44.56 38.28
C VAL A 587 -14.40 -44.97 38.32
N THR A 588 -15.23 -44.29 39.14
CA THR A 588 -16.67 -44.58 39.22
C THR A 588 -17.41 -44.31 37.89
N PRO A 589 -17.26 -43.14 37.22
CA PRO A 589 -17.74 -42.94 35.85
C PRO A 589 -17.32 -44.04 34.87
N ALA A 590 -16.05 -44.46 34.86
CA ALA A 590 -15.58 -45.49 33.95
C ALA A 590 -16.28 -46.84 34.19
N ARG A 591 -16.50 -47.22 35.45
CA ARG A 591 -17.25 -48.43 35.81
C ARG A 591 -18.73 -48.35 35.47
N ASN A 592 -19.37 -47.21 35.72
CA ASN A 592 -20.77 -47.00 35.31
C ASN A 592 -20.92 -47.07 33.79
N THR A 593 -19.91 -46.58 33.04
CA THR A 593 -19.87 -46.65 31.57
C THR A 593 -19.68 -48.09 31.09
N LEU A 594 -18.80 -48.88 31.72
CA LEU A 594 -18.66 -50.32 31.46
C LEU A 594 -19.96 -51.10 31.77
N ALA A 595 -20.62 -50.80 32.89
CA ALA A 595 -21.90 -51.42 33.23
C ALA A 595 -22.99 -51.09 32.19
N SER A 596 -23.04 -49.83 31.73
CA SER A 596 -23.94 -49.41 30.65
C SER A 596 -23.64 -50.13 29.33
N LEU A 597 -22.36 -50.25 28.97
CA LEU A 597 -21.92 -50.97 27.78
C LEU A 597 -22.34 -52.45 27.82
N ARG A 598 -22.23 -53.11 28.98
CA ARG A 598 -22.71 -54.49 29.18
C ARG A 598 -24.22 -54.65 28.97
N THR A 599 -25.02 -53.66 29.37
CA THR A 599 -26.47 -53.66 29.15
C THR A 599 -26.86 -53.32 27.71
N GLU A 600 -26.03 -52.57 26.98
CA GLU A 600 -26.30 -52.13 25.60
C GLU A 600 -25.86 -53.15 24.54
N LEU A 601 -24.85 -53.99 24.84
CA LEU A 601 -24.31 -54.98 23.89
C LEU A 601 -25.35 -56.01 23.37
N PRO A 602 -26.23 -56.62 24.20
CA PRO A 602 -27.21 -57.59 23.71
C PRO A 602 -28.23 -57.01 22.71
N ASP A 603 -28.62 -55.76 22.92
CA ASP A 603 -29.50 -55.03 21.99
C ASP A 603 -28.77 -54.73 20.67
N ALA A 604 -27.50 -54.34 20.74
CA ALA A 604 -26.66 -54.11 19.57
C ALA A 604 -26.35 -55.39 18.79
N ASP A 605 -26.13 -56.52 19.47
CA ASP A 605 -26.00 -57.85 18.87
C ASP A 605 -27.27 -58.24 18.12
N THR A 606 -28.44 -58.01 18.73
CA THR A 606 -29.76 -58.20 18.09
C THR A 606 -29.90 -57.32 16.84
N ALA A 607 -29.47 -56.06 16.92
CA ALA A 607 -29.47 -55.16 15.76
C ALA A 607 -28.51 -55.62 14.65
N VAL A 608 -27.35 -56.17 14.99
CA VAL A 608 -26.39 -56.74 14.02
C VAL A 608 -26.92 -58.02 13.37
N VAL A 609 -27.62 -58.88 14.11
CA VAL A 609 -28.31 -60.05 13.55
C VAL A 609 -29.35 -59.62 12.51
N GLU A 610 -30.17 -58.62 12.82
CA GLU A 610 -31.17 -58.10 11.87
C GLU A 610 -30.53 -57.39 10.66
N LEU A 611 -29.49 -56.58 10.88
CA LEU A 611 -28.72 -55.99 9.78
C LEU A 611 -28.22 -57.08 8.81
N LYS A 612 -27.69 -58.19 9.32
CA LYS A 612 -27.22 -59.33 8.53
C LYS A 612 -28.35 -60.16 7.90
N SER A 613 -29.56 -60.21 8.47
CA SER A 613 -30.67 -61.03 7.95
C SER A 613 -31.56 -60.30 6.92
N ASP A 614 -31.74 -58.99 7.08
CA ASP A 614 -32.77 -58.22 6.38
C ASP A 614 -32.19 -57.23 5.34
N PHE A 615 -30.89 -56.98 5.37
CA PHE A 615 -30.23 -55.94 4.58
C PHE A 615 -28.98 -56.48 3.85
N LEU A 616 -28.62 -55.87 2.71
CA LEU A 616 -27.40 -56.26 1.98
C LEU A 616 -26.16 -55.78 2.74
N ALA A 617 -25.08 -56.56 2.68
CA ALA A 617 -23.81 -56.26 3.36
C ALA A 617 -23.27 -54.84 3.08
N LYS A 618 -23.40 -54.37 1.84
CA LYS A 618 -22.97 -53.02 1.45
C LYS A 618 -23.78 -51.89 2.11
N ASN A 619 -24.98 -52.17 2.61
CA ASN A 619 -25.84 -51.17 3.28
C ASN A 619 -25.37 -50.91 4.72
N TYR A 620 -24.62 -51.83 5.34
CA TYR A 620 -24.17 -51.73 6.74
C TYR A 620 -22.66 -51.78 6.96
N GLY A 621 -21.88 -52.17 5.95
CA GLY A 621 -20.42 -52.06 5.96
C GLY A 621 -19.76 -52.66 7.20
N SER A 622 -18.96 -51.86 7.89
CA SER A 622 -18.18 -52.25 9.07
C SER A 622 -18.93 -52.19 10.40
N HIS A 623 -20.21 -51.81 10.45
CA HIS A 623 -20.94 -51.67 11.72
C HIS A 623 -21.00 -52.96 12.57
N PRO A 624 -21.13 -54.18 12.00
CA PRO A 624 -20.97 -55.41 12.76
C PRO A 624 -19.60 -55.54 13.44
N THR A 625 -18.51 -55.27 12.71
CA THR A 625 -17.14 -55.28 13.26
C THR A 625 -16.97 -54.23 14.36
N ALA A 626 -17.62 -53.08 14.24
CA ALA A 626 -17.61 -52.06 15.28
C ALA A 626 -18.29 -52.51 16.58
N VAL A 627 -19.29 -53.41 16.52
CA VAL A 627 -19.88 -54.05 17.70
C VAL A 627 -18.97 -55.15 18.25
N ASP A 628 -18.30 -55.94 17.40
CA ASP A 628 -17.26 -56.91 17.82
C ASP A 628 -16.10 -56.21 18.56
N GLU A 629 -15.68 -55.03 18.11
CA GLU A 629 -14.68 -54.18 18.78
C GLU A 629 -15.19 -53.62 20.13
N SER A 630 -16.49 -53.33 20.26
CA SER A 630 -17.10 -52.95 21.54
C SER A 630 -17.14 -54.11 22.52
N HIS A 631 -17.39 -55.34 22.08
CA HIS A 631 -17.21 -56.57 22.89
C HIS A 631 -15.76 -56.75 23.34
N ALA A 632 -14.78 -56.51 22.45
CA ALA A 632 -13.36 -56.56 22.82
C ALA A 632 -13.00 -55.49 23.87
N THR A 633 -13.60 -54.29 23.77
CA THR A 633 -13.43 -53.20 24.73
C THR A 633 -14.05 -53.54 26.09
N GLU A 634 -15.25 -54.12 26.11
CA GLU A 634 -15.90 -54.62 27.33
C GLU A 634 -15.00 -55.65 28.04
N LYS A 635 -14.54 -56.67 27.32
CA LYS A 635 -13.70 -57.75 27.86
C LYS A 635 -12.33 -57.26 28.34
N GLY A 636 -11.74 -56.29 27.65
CA GLY A 636 -10.44 -55.72 28.00
C GLY A 636 -10.49 -54.78 29.20
N THR A 637 -11.58 -54.03 29.37
CA THR A 637 -11.67 -52.94 30.36
C THR A 637 -11.44 -53.38 31.83
N PRO A 638 -11.99 -54.51 32.33
CA PRO A 638 -11.68 -55.01 33.66
C PRO A 638 -10.17 -55.14 33.93
N SER A 639 -9.39 -55.61 32.96
CA SER A 639 -7.93 -55.73 33.10
C SER A 639 -7.23 -54.37 33.16
N LEU A 640 -7.76 -53.35 32.46
CA LEU A 640 -7.24 -51.99 32.51
C LEU A 640 -7.59 -51.31 33.83
N LEU A 641 -8.80 -51.52 34.36
CA LEU A 641 -9.20 -51.00 35.68
C LEU A 641 -8.44 -51.68 36.83
N ALA A 642 -8.10 -52.96 36.71
CA ALA A 642 -7.19 -53.63 37.64
C ALA A 642 -5.77 -53.05 37.59
N GLN A 643 -5.26 -52.71 36.40
CA GLN A 643 -3.98 -51.99 36.25
C GLN A 643 -4.03 -50.56 36.82
N VAL A 644 -5.13 -49.83 36.62
CA VAL A 644 -5.36 -48.53 37.28
C VAL A 644 -5.25 -48.68 38.80
N LYS A 645 -5.94 -49.68 39.38
CA LYS A 645 -5.89 -49.95 40.81
C LYS A 645 -4.46 -50.29 41.26
N ALA A 646 -3.75 -51.17 40.54
CA ALA A 646 -2.37 -51.53 40.88
C ALA A 646 -1.41 -50.33 40.87
N LEU A 647 -1.55 -49.43 39.88
CA LEU A 647 -0.81 -48.16 39.84
C LEU A 647 -1.19 -47.25 41.01
N TYR A 648 -2.48 -47.16 41.33
CA TYR A 648 -2.99 -46.33 42.43
C TYR A 648 -2.55 -46.83 43.81
N ASP A 649 -2.63 -48.15 44.05
CA ASP A 649 -2.18 -48.83 45.27
C ASP A 649 -0.67 -48.54 45.51
N ALA A 650 0.12 -48.59 44.44
CA ALA A 650 1.55 -48.25 44.41
C ALA A 650 1.87 -46.74 44.40
N GLN A 651 0.87 -45.86 44.53
CA GLN A 651 0.98 -44.39 44.48
C GLN A 651 1.54 -43.80 43.18
N ASN A 652 1.49 -44.55 42.07
CA ASN A 652 1.80 -44.05 40.72
C ASN A 652 0.59 -43.31 40.14
N PHE A 653 0.19 -42.21 40.81
CA PHE A 653 -1.05 -41.50 40.54
C PHE A 653 -1.07 -40.84 39.15
N VAL A 654 0.07 -40.42 38.60
CA VAL A 654 0.13 -39.79 37.26
C VAL A 654 -0.13 -40.84 36.17
N GLY A 655 0.50 -42.01 36.28
CA GLY A 655 0.23 -43.18 35.44
C GLY A 655 -1.20 -43.69 35.56
N ALA A 656 -1.73 -43.80 36.79
CA ALA A 656 -3.13 -44.17 37.03
C ALA A 656 -4.11 -43.18 36.35
N ARG A 657 -3.86 -41.86 36.46
CA ARG A 657 -4.63 -40.81 35.77
C ARG A 657 -4.59 -40.98 34.26
N ALA A 658 -3.42 -41.25 33.69
CA ALA A 658 -3.26 -41.45 32.24
C ALA A 658 -4.05 -42.68 31.76
N LEU A 659 -3.95 -43.80 32.49
CA LEU A 659 -4.64 -45.03 32.13
C LEU A 659 -6.17 -44.89 32.23
N VAL A 660 -6.72 -44.31 33.31
CA VAL A 660 -8.17 -44.02 33.42
C VAL A 660 -8.68 -43.15 32.27
N LYS A 661 -7.93 -42.13 31.83
CA LYS A 661 -8.32 -41.31 30.66
C LYS A 661 -8.44 -42.18 29.40
N SER A 662 -7.48 -43.06 29.15
CA SER A 662 -7.52 -43.95 27.96
C SER A 662 -8.67 -44.95 28.04
N THR A 663 -8.92 -45.52 29.22
CA THR A 663 -10.03 -46.46 29.45
C THR A 663 -11.40 -45.80 29.26
N GLN A 664 -11.61 -44.59 29.80
CA GLN A 664 -12.87 -43.85 29.60
C GLN A 664 -13.10 -43.54 28.12
N ALA A 665 -12.07 -43.06 27.41
CA ALA A 665 -12.18 -42.76 25.98
C ALA A 665 -12.51 -44.00 25.13
N ALA A 666 -11.94 -45.16 25.46
CA ALA A 666 -12.28 -46.43 24.81
C ALA A 666 -13.74 -46.85 25.06
N LEU A 667 -14.21 -46.74 26.30
CA LEU A 667 -15.60 -47.04 26.68
C LEU A 667 -16.63 -46.11 25.99
N ASP A 668 -16.36 -44.80 25.97
CA ASP A 668 -17.23 -43.81 25.31
C ASP A 668 -17.29 -44.05 23.80
N GLY A 669 -16.14 -44.40 23.19
CA GLY A 669 -16.04 -44.82 21.80
C GLY A 669 -16.83 -46.11 21.50
N ALA A 670 -16.77 -47.10 22.38
CA ALA A 670 -17.52 -48.36 22.23
C ALA A 670 -19.05 -48.14 22.26
N ARG A 671 -19.56 -47.36 23.22
CA ARG A 671 -21.00 -47.02 23.29
C ARG A 671 -21.46 -46.17 22.11
N THR A 672 -20.59 -45.31 21.59
CA THR A 672 -20.86 -44.54 20.35
C THR A 672 -21.05 -45.48 19.15
N LYS A 673 -20.22 -46.52 19.00
CA LYS A 673 -20.37 -47.54 17.95
C LYS A 673 -21.69 -48.31 18.05
N LEU A 674 -22.11 -48.69 19.26
CA LEU A 674 -23.41 -49.36 19.47
C LEU A 674 -24.58 -48.44 19.05
N THR A 675 -24.53 -47.18 19.47
CA THR A 675 -25.51 -46.16 19.10
C THR A 675 -25.63 -45.99 17.58
N GLN A 676 -24.50 -46.01 16.86
CA GLN A 676 -24.45 -45.93 15.41
C GLN A 676 -25.07 -47.15 14.73
N ALA A 677 -24.82 -48.38 15.23
CA ALA A 677 -25.44 -49.59 14.72
C ALA A 677 -26.98 -49.57 14.84
N HIS A 678 -27.51 -49.12 15.98
CA HIS A 678 -28.96 -48.94 16.16
C HIS A 678 -29.55 -47.85 15.26
N ALA A 679 -28.86 -46.71 15.13
CA ALA A 679 -29.30 -45.61 14.26
C ALA A 679 -29.36 -46.06 12.78
N LEU A 680 -28.35 -46.81 12.31
CA LEU A 680 -28.34 -47.37 10.97
C LEU A 680 -29.51 -48.35 10.75
N LEU A 681 -29.75 -49.29 11.67
CA LEU A 681 -30.85 -50.24 11.53
C LEU A 681 -32.20 -49.52 11.46
N LYS A 682 -32.40 -48.50 12.29
CA LYS A 682 -33.61 -47.66 12.26
C LYS A 682 -33.76 -46.94 10.91
N GLU A 683 -32.68 -46.39 10.36
CA GLU A 683 -32.70 -45.70 9.08
C GLU A 683 -32.94 -46.64 7.89
N LEU A 684 -32.29 -47.81 7.86
CA LEU A 684 -32.50 -48.81 6.81
C LEU A 684 -33.94 -49.37 6.84
N ARG A 685 -34.52 -49.59 8.04
CA ARG A 685 -35.95 -49.90 8.19
C ARG A 685 -36.83 -48.78 7.64
N ARG A 686 -36.52 -47.51 7.93
CA ARG A 686 -37.25 -46.33 7.42
C ARG A 686 -37.21 -46.27 5.89
N LEU A 687 -36.02 -46.38 5.29
CA LEU A 687 -35.83 -46.37 3.84
C LEU A 687 -36.58 -47.53 3.15
N ARG A 688 -36.59 -48.73 3.74
CA ARG A 688 -37.37 -49.88 3.26
C ARG A 688 -38.88 -49.58 3.22
N GLN A 689 -39.42 -48.99 4.29
CA GLN A 689 -40.83 -48.66 4.39
C GLN A 689 -41.20 -47.52 3.41
N ASP A 690 -40.47 -46.42 3.46
CA ASP A 690 -40.66 -45.23 2.63
C ASP A 690 -40.64 -45.56 1.13
N SER A 691 -39.72 -46.44 0.70
CA SER A 691 -39.66 -46.90 -0.70
C SER A 691 -40.91 -47.66 -1.13
N ARG A 692 -41.48 -48.51 -0.26
CA ARG A 692 -42.68 -49.30 -0.56
C ARG A 692 -43.94 -48.43 -0.61
N ASP A 693 -44.09 -47.54 0.37
CA ASP A 693 -45.23 -46.61 0.44
C ASP A 693 -45.21 -45.60 -0.73
N THR A 694 -44.02 -45.14 -1.11
CA THR A 694 -43.82 -44.25 -2.26
C THR A 694 -44.09 -44.97 -3.58
N VAL A 695 -43.65 -46.23 -3.75
CA VAL A 695 -44.02 -47.05 -4.92
C VAL A 695 -45.54 -47.25 -5.03
N ALA A 696 -46.22 -47.56 -3.91
CA ALA A 696 -47.69 -47.69 -3.90
C ALA A 696 -48.38 -46.39 -4.35
N THR A 697 -47.91 -45.26 -3.84
CA THR A 697 -48.41 -43.91 -4.22
C THR A 697 -48.14 -43.59 -5.69
N CYS A 698 -46.97 -43.94 -6.22
CA CYS A 698 -46.64 -43.78 -7.63
C CYS A 698 -47.51 -44.66 -8.54
N LEU A 699 -47.83 -45.90 -8.14
CA LEU A 699 -48.70 -46.80 -8.92
C LEU A 699 -50.11 -46.21 -9.05
N THR A 700 -50.68 -45.68 -7.96
CA THR A 700 -51.97 -44.98 -7.98
C THR A 700 -51.92 -43.72 -8.87
N THR A 701 -50.84 -42.94 -8.78
CA THR A 701 -50.63 -41.73 -9.58
C THR A 701 -50.49 -42.04 -11.07
N ALA A 702 -49.71 -43.07 -11.42
CA ALA A 702 -49.55 -43.55 -12.78
C ALA A 702 -50.87 -44.12 -13.35
N GLN A 703 -51.69 -44.79 -12.55
CA GLN A 703 -53.04 -45.22 -12.99
C GLN A 703 -53.94 -44.02 -13.32
N ARG A 704 -53.97 -42.99 -12.47
CA ARG A 704 -54.70 -41.73 -12.72
C ARG A 704 -54.21 -41.04 -13.99
N LEU A 705 -52.88 -40.96 -14.18
CA LEU A 705 -52.28 -40.31 -15.35
C LEU A 705 -52.50 -41.10 -16.64
N ARG A 706 -52.50 -42.45 -16.62
CA ARG A 706 -52.90 -43.26 -17.80
C ARG A 706 -54.33 -42.93 -18.24
N ALA A 707 -55.27 -42.79 -17.31
CA ALA A 707 -56.63 -42.38 -17.62
C ALA A 707 -56.65 -40.96 -18.20
N LYS A 708 -55.98 -39.99 -17.55
CA LYS A 708 -55.91 -38.59 -18.01
C LYS A 708 -55.29 -38.46 -19.41
N LEU A 709 -54.22 -39.21 -19.72
CA LEU A 709 -53.60 -39.26 -21.05
C LEU A 709 -54.54 -39.82 -22.11
N ARG A 710 -55.23 -40.93 -21.83
CA ARG A 710 -56.23 -41.51 -22.73
C ARG A 710 -57.35 -40.51 -23.03
N ASP A 711 -57.85 -39.84 -21.99
CA ASP A 711 -58.98 -38.90 -22.09
C ASP A 711 -58.58 -37.57 -22.78
N ASN A 712 -57.27 -37.32 -22.94
CA ASN A 712 -56.72 -36.17 -23.66
C ASN A 712 -55.84 -36.59 -24.88
N ALA A 713 -55.99 -37.82 -25.40
CA ALA A 713 -55.09 -38.39 -26.40
C ALA A 713 -55.06 -37.67 -27.75
N PHE A 714 -56.02 -36.77 -28.02
CA PHE A 714 -55.99 -35.87 -29.17
C PHE A 714 -55.08 -34.66 -28.92
N THR A 715 -55.03 -34.12 -27.70
CA THR A 715 -54.36 -32.86 -27.35
C THR A 715 -52.98 -33.05 -26.73
N THR A 716 -52.64 -34.23 -26.22
CA THR A 716 -51.28 -34.45 -25.66
C THR A 716 -50.23 -34.58 -26.75
N ALA A 717 -49.04 -34.03 -26.53
CA ALA A 717 -47.93 -34.17 -27.46
C ALA A 717 -47.34 -35.58 -27.40
N ALA A 718 -46.91 -36.15 -28.54
CA ALA A 718 -46.32 -37.48 -28.58
C ALA A 718 -45.07 -37.63 -27.69
N ALA A 719 -44.31 -36.54 -27.47
CA ALA A 719 -43.19 -36.50 -26.53
C ALA A 719 -43.62 -36.72 -25.07
N THR A 720 -44.79 -36.19 -24.67
CA THR A 720 -45.34 -36.36 -23.32
C THR A 720 -45.79 -37.80 -23.08
N ASP A 721 -46.45 -38.42 -24.06
CA ASP A 721 -46.86 -39.82 -23.99
C ASP A 721 -45.65 -40.77 -23.89
N ASN A 722 -44.60 -40.54 -24.70
CA ASN A 722 -43.37 -41.33 -24.68
C ASN A 722 -42.63 -41.19 -23.33
N ALA A 723 -42.47 -39.96 -22.84
CA ALA A 723 -41.84 -39.70 -21.55
C ALA A 723 -42.61 -40.34 -20.38
N PHE A 724 -43.95 -40.32 -20.44
CA PHE A 724 -44.78 -41.03 -19.48
C PHE A 724 -44.58 -42.55 -19.55
N ALA A 725 -44.58 -43.14 -20.74
CA ALA A 725 -44.39 -44.58 -20.92
C ALA A 725 -43.02 -45.07 -20.38
N ASP A 726 -41.97 -44.26 -20.53
CA ASP A 726 -40.65 -44.57 -19.97
C ASP A 726 -40.59 -44.39 -18.44
N ALA A 727 -41.26 -43.39 -17.88
CA ALA A 727 -41.41 -43.24 -16.43
C ALA A 727 -42.21 -44.40 -15.81
N ASP A 728 -43.28 -44.85 -16.48
CA ASP A 728 -44.10 -45.97 -16.06
C ASP A 728 -43.35 -47.31 -16.13
N ARG A 729 -42.51 -47.50 -17.16
CA ARG A 729 -41.58 -48.64 -17.25
C ARG A 729 -40.57 -48.65 -16.10
N LYS A 730 -40.00 -47.49 -15.76
CA LYS A 730 -39.09 -47.33 -14.62
C LYS A 730 -39.81 -47.63 -13.29
N LEU A 731 -41.04 -47.16 -13.11
CA LEU A 731 -41.86 -47.51 -11.94
C LEU A 731 -42.06 -49.03 -11.80
N GLY A 732 -42.30 -49.74 -12.90
CA GLY A 732 -42.37 -51.21 -12.90
C GLY A 732 -41.10 -51.88 -12.39
N LEU A 733 -39.93 -51.40 -12.81
CA LEU A 733 -38.63 -51.88 -12.31
C LEU A 733 -38.44 -51.57 -10.82
N GLN A 734 -38.75 -50.35 -10.38
CA GLN A 734 -38.63 -49.97 -8.97
C GLN A 734 -39.61 -50.73 -8.07
N LYS A 735 -40.80 -51.07 -8.57
CA LYS A 735 -41.73 -51.96 -7.85
C LYS A 735 -41.11 -53.34 -7.63
N ALA A 736 -40.57 -53.96 -8.68
CA ALA A 736 -39.94 -55.27 -8.57
C ALA A 736 -38.77 -55.27 -7.57
N GLU A 737 -38.05 -54.15 -7.45
CA GLU A 737 -36.95 -54.00 -6.49
C GLU A 737 -37.44 -53.74 -5.05
N ALA A 738 -38.51 -52.95 -4.87
CA ALA A 738 -39.13 -52.70 -3.56
C ALA A 738 -39.92 -53.90 -3.00
N ASP A 739 -40.38 -54.81 -3.87
CA ASP A 739 -41.02 -56.07 -3.50
C ASP A 739 -40.01 -57.09 -2.92
N LYS A 740 -38.70 -56.93 -3.19
CA LYS A 740 -37.67 -57.86 -2.66
C LYS A 740 -37.65 -57.87 -1.13
N LYS A 741 -37.33 -59.02 -0.55
CA LYS A 741 -37.12 -59.14 0.91
C LYS A 741 -35.87 -58.39 1.37
N ILE A 742 -34.78 -58.51 0.59
CA ILE A 742 -33.48 -57.92 0.85
C ILE A 742 -33.04 -57.17 -0.42
N ALA A 743 -32.70 -55.89 -0.29
CA ALA A 743 -32.32 -55.02 -1.40
C ALA A 743 -31.34 -53.93 -0.94
N ASP A 744 -30.83 -53.16 -1.91
CA ASP A 744 -30.11 -51.91 -1.65
C ASP A 744 -31.13 -50.79 -1.36
N TRP A 745 -31.69 -50.79 -0.16
CA TRP A 745 -32.74 -49.85 0.20
C TRP A 745 -32.36 -48.37 0.03
N PRO A 746 -31.13 -47.91 0.30
CA PRO A 746 -30.68 -46.57 -0.08
C PRO A 746 -30.80 -46.28 -1.59
N ALA A 747 -30.34 -47.18 -2.46
CA ALA A 747 -30.43 -46.98 -3.91
C ALA A 747 -31.87 -47.10 -4.44
N VAL A 748 -32.65 -48.06 -3.92
CA VAL A 748 -34.07 -48.22 -4.25
C VAL A 748 -34.85 -46.96 -3.86
N ASN A 749 -34.65 -46.45 -2.64
CA ASN A 749 -35.34 -45.25 -2.17
C ASN A 749 -35.07 -44.05 -3.08
N LYS A 750 -33.79 -43.82 -3.43
CA LYS A 750 -33.40 -42.77 -4.36
C LYS A 750 -34.08 -42.93 -5.73
N ALA A 751 -34.00 -44.12 -6.33
CA ALA A 751 -34.55 -44.38 -7.66
C ALA A 751 -36.09 -44.33 -7.71
N VAL A 752 -36.76 -44.65 -6.60
CA VAL A 752 -38.21 -44.46 -6.44
C VAL A 752 -38.57 -42.97 -6.39
N HIS A 753 -37.85 -42.14 -5.62
CA HIS A 753 -38.12 -40.70 -5.54
C HIS A 753 -37.79 -39.95 -6.85
N GLU A 754 -36.80 -40.40 -7.63
CA GLU A 754 -36.55 -39.91 -9.00
C GLU A 754 -37.74 -40.18 -9.95
N VAL A 755 -38.46 -41.30 -9.73
CA VAL A 755 -39.68 -41.64 -10.48
C VAL A 755 -40.88 -40.79 -10.02
N VAL A 756 -41.04 -40.50 -8.72
CA VAL A 756 -42.08 -39.58 -8.20
C VAL A 756 -42.01 -38.23 -8.90
N ALA A 757 -40.83 -37.61 -8.91
CA ALA A 757 -40.61 -36.29 -9.48
C ALA A 757 -40.96 -36.20 -10.97
N SER A 758 -40.87 -37.33 -11.69
CA SER A 758 -41.29 -37.42 -13.10
C SER A 758 -42.82 -37.33 -13.25
N PHE A 759 -43.60 -37.92 -12.35
CA PHE A 759 -45.06 -37.98 -12.46
C PHE A 759 -45.76 -36.63 -12.19
N ASP A 760 -45.26 -35.82 -11.26
CA ASP A 760 -45.82 -34.49 -10.98
C ASP A 760 -45.71 -33.51 -12.16
N GLY A 761 -44.71 -33.72 -13.03
CA GLY A 761 -44.56 -32.95 -14.27
C GLY A 761 -45.65 -33.26 -15.30
N PHE A 762 -46.04 -34.53 -15.45
CA PHE A 762 -47.00 -34.95 -16.48
C PHE A 762 -48.41 -34.42 -16.22
N ASP A 763 -48.87 -34.38 -14.97
CA ASP A 763 -50.23 -33.92 -14.65
C ASP A 763 -50.46 -32.48 -15.13
N LYS A 764 -49.48 -31.61 -14.88
CA LYS A 764 -49.46 -30.21 -15.31
C LYS A 764 -49.25 -30.05 -16.82
N ALA A 765 -48.39 -30.87 -17.43
CA ALA A 765 -48.13 -30.83 -18.86
C ALA A 765 -49.37 -31.16 -19.69
N ILE A 766 -50.17 -32.15 -19.26
CA ILE A 766 -51.42 -32.53 -19.92
C ILE A 766 -52.43 -31.38 -19.88
N ASP A 767 -52.61 -30.74 -18.72
CA ASP A 767 -53.54 -29.61 -18.59
C ASP A 767 -53.08 -28.38 -19.38
N ALA A 768 -51.77 -28.12 -19.42
CA ALA A 768 -51.20 -27.02 -20.21
C ALA A 768 -51.39 -27.26 -21.72
N GLN A 769 -51.15 -28.47 -22.22
CA GLN A 769 -51.34 -28.83 -23.63
C GLN A 769 -52.82 -28.78 -24.04
N ARG A 770 -53.74 -29.21 -23.17
CA ARG A 770 -55.18 -29.03 -23.38
C ARG A 770 -55.56 -27.55 -23.49
N ARG A 771 -55.11 -26.70 -22.56
CA ARG A 771 -55.38 -25.25 -22.61
C ARG A 771 -54.79 -24.60 -23.86
N ALA A 772 -53.61 -25.02 -24.31
CA ALA A 772 -53.02 -24.52 -25.54
C ALA A 772 -53.84 -24.89 -26.79
N TYR A 773 -54.42 -26.09 -26.83
CA TYR A 773 -55.38 -26.48 -27.86
C TYR A 773 -56.67 -25.66 -27.80
N ASP A 774 -57.25 -25.47 -26.62
CA ASP A 774 -58.45 -24.66 -26.44
C ASP A 774 -58.21 -23.20 -26.89
N GLN A 775 -57.06 -22.60 -26.53
CA GLN A 775 -56.63 -21.27 -27.00
C GLN A 775 -56.45 -21.22 -28.53
N ALA A 776 -55.79 -22.22 -29.12
CA ALA A 776 -55.60 -22.27 -30.58
C ALA A 776 -56.92 -22.32 -31.35
N LYS A 777 -57.98 -22.92 -30.78
CA LYS A 777 -59.33 -22.88 -31.35
C LYS A 777 -59.99 -21.50 -31.21
N GLU A 778 -59.79 -20.81 -30.09
CA GLU A 778 -60.30 -19.45 -29.90
C GLU A 778 -59.63 -18.48 -30.87
N ASP A 779 -58.30 -18.52 -31.00
CA ASP A 779 -57.54 -17.67 -31.92
C ASP A 779 -57.92 -17.94 -33.39
N PHE A 780 -58.15 -19.22 -33.75
CA PHE A 780 -58.66 -19.60 -35.06
C PHE A 780 -60.08 -19.04 -35.34
N ALA A 781 -60.96 -19.02 -34.33
CA ALA A 781 -62.28 -18.40 -34.47
C ALA A 781 -62.20 -16.86 -34.60
N VAL A 782 -61.22 -16.22 -33.94
CA VAL A 782 -60.94 -14.78 -34.10
C VAL A 782 -60.38 -14.48 -35.50
N LEU A 783 -59.51 -15.33 -36.05
CA LEU A 783 -59.06 -15.26 -37.44
C LEU A 783 -60.23 -15.35 -38.42
N ASP A 784 -61.14 -16.31 -38.23
CA ASP A 784 -62.35 -16.45 -39.06
C ASP A 784 -63.23 -15.19 -39.02
N ALA A 785 -63.39 -14.58 -37.85
CA ALA A 785 -64.09 -13.31 -37.70
C ALA A 785 -63.37 -12.15 -38.43
N ALA A 786 -62.04 -12.04 -38.32
CA ALA A 786 -61.25 -11.00 -38.98
C ALA A 786 -61.33 -11.12 -40.52
N ILE A 787 -61.21 -12.33 -41.06
CA ILE A 787 -61.44 -12.60 -42.51
C ILE A 787 -62.87 -12.20 -42.91
N GLY A 788 -63.86 -12.48 -42.06
CA GLY A 788 -65.26 -12.08 -42.25
C GLY A 788 -65.46 -10.56 -42.32
N TYR A 789 -64.77 -9.78 -41.47
CA TYR A 789 -64.81 -8.31 -41.48
C TYR A 789 -64.03 -7.68 -42.64
N ALA A 790 -62.91 -8.28 -43.04
CA ALA A 790 -62.11 -7.82 -44.17
C ALA A 790 -62.84 -8.04 -45.52
N ALA A 791 -63.51 -9.19 -45.66
CA ALA A 791 -64.18 -9.63 -46.89
C ALA A 791 -65.04 -8.55 -47.60
N PRO A 792 -66.02 -7.89 -46.96
CA PRO A 792 -66.88 -6.91 -47.63
C PRO A 792 -66.14 -5.61 -48.01
N LYS A 793 -65.06 -5.27 -47.31
CA LYS A 793 -64.24 -4.07 -47.62
C LYS A 793 -63.37 -4.32 -48.84
N VAL A 794 -62.64 -5.44 -48.83
CA VAL A 794 -61.76 -5.86 -49.94
C VAL A 794 -62.56 -6.18 -51.21
N ALA A 795 -63.82 -6.61 -51.10
CA ALA A 795 -64.69 -6.91 -52.24
C ALA A 795 -65.22 -5.67 -53.00
N ASN A 796 -64.99 -4.44 -52.51
CA ASN A 796 -65.47 -3.22 -53.17
C ASN A 796 -64.84 -3.05 -54.57
N ASP A 797 -65.59 -2.51 -55.53
CA ASP A 797 -65.12 -2.32 -56.90
C ASP A 797 -63.91 -1.38 -56.99
N VAL A 798 -63.75 -0.43 -56.06
CA VAL A 798 -62.63 0.53 -56.07
C VAL A 798 -61.30 -0.07 -55.60
N THR A 799 -61.28 -1.18 -54.86
CA THR A 799 -60.03 -1.72 -54.29
C THR A 799 -59.13 -2.36 -55.34
N THR A 800 -57.83 -2.39 -55.06
CA THR A 800 -56.78 -2.93 -55.94
C THR A 800 -56.76 -4.46 -55.93
N ASP A 801 -56.21 -5.05 -56.99
CA ASP A 801 -56.07 -6.50 -57.10
C ASP A 801 -54.97 -7.07 -56.19
N ASP A 802 -54.02 -6.25 -55.75
CA ASP A 802 -53.02 -6.62 -54.73
C ASP A 802 -53.70 -6.85 -53.37
N THR A 803 -54.53 -5.90 -52.93
CA THR A 803 -55.32 -6.01 -51.68
C THR A 803 -56.29 -7.21 -51.73
N LYS A 804 -56.87 -7.52 -52.90
CA LYS A 804 -57.67 -8.73 -53.12
C LYS A 804 -56.84 -10.02 -53.04
N ARG A 805 -55.64 -10.03 -53.62
CA ARG A 805 -54.71 -11.18 -53.55
C ARG A 805 -54.20 -11.42 -52.13
N ALA A 806 -53.95 -10.37 -51.35
CA ALA A 806 -53.56 -10.49 -49.94
C ALA A 806 -54.61 -11.27 -49.12
N LEU A 807 -55.88 -10.86 -49.16
CA LEU A 807 -56.94 -11.56 -48.43
C LEU A 807 -57.19 -13.00 -48.95
N ALA A 808 -56.98 -13.25 -50.24
CA ALA A 808 -57.06 -14.60 -50.81
C ALA A 808 -55.94 -15.53 -50.31
N SER A 809 -54.72 -15.00 -50.10
CA SER A 809 -53.61 -15.72 -49.48
C SER A 809 -53.97 -16.14 -48.05
N VAL A 810 -54.46 -15.20 -47.23
CA VAL A 810 -54.87 -15.45 -45.85
C VAL A 810 -55.94 -16.54 -45.75
N ARG A 811 -56.96 -16.51 -46.63
CA ARG A 811 -57.99 -17.58 -46.70
C ARG A 811 -57.42 -18.95 -47.02
N THR A 812 -56.40 -19.01 -47.87
CA THR A 812 -55.73 -20.27 -48.25
C THR A 812 -54.93 -20.82 -47.07
N ALA A 813 -54.14 -19.98 -46.41
CA ALA A 813 -53.39 -20.34 -45.21
C ALA A 813 -54.30 -20.76 -44.04
N ARG A 814 -55.42 -20.06 -43.83
CA ARG A 814 -56.48 -20.45 -42.88
C ARG A 814 -57.01 -21.86 -43.15
N GLY A 815 -57.16 -22.25 -44.41
CA GLY A 815 -57.57 -23.61 -44.79
C GLY A 815 -56.53 -24.68 -44.39
N GLN A 816 -55.24 -24.37 -44.56
CA GLN A 816 -54.16 -25.25 -44.11
C GLN A 816 -54.12 -25.34 -42.57
N LEU A 817 -54.28 -24.21 -41.88
CA LEU A 817 -54.33 -24.12 -40.44
C LEU A 817 -55.52 -24.90 -39.85
N GLN A 818 -56.69 -24.90 -40.50
CA GLN A 818 -57.83 -25.73 -40.08
C GLN A 818 -57.49 -27.23 -40.13
N ASN A 819 -56.77 -27.69 -41.16
CA ASN A 819 -56.35 -29.08 -41.28
C ASN A 819 -55.33 -29.46 -40.19
N LYS A 820 -54.39 -28.56 -39.86
CA LYS A 820 -53.46 -28.73 -38.73
C LYS A 820 -54.22 -28.81 -37.39
N LEU A 821 -55.19 -27.92 -37.15
CA LEU A 821 -55.99 -27.89 -35.92
C LEU A 821 -56.82 -29.17 -35.71
N ASN A 822 -57.27 -29.80 -36.81
CA ASN A 822 -57.96 -31.09 -36.79
C ASN A 822 -57.01 -32.31 -36.75
N THR A 823 -55.70 -32.11 -36.81
CA THR A 823 -54.70 -33.18 -36.73
C THR A 823 -54.28 -33.38 -35.27
N ALA A 824 -54.52 -34.58 -34.74
CA ALA A 824 -54.18 -34.93 -33.37
C ALA A 824 -52.68 -34.71 -33.07
N LYS A 825 -52.38 -34.27 -31.84
CA LYS A 825 -51.02 -34.05 -31.30
C LYS A 825 -50.18 -33.01 -32.05
N SER A 826 -50.81 -32.03 -32.69
CA SER A 826 -50.13 -30.90 -33.32
C SER A 826 -49.54 -29.94 -32.28
N ASP A 827 -48.64 -29.04 -32.71
CA ASP A 827 -48.09 -27.99 -31.86
C ASP A 827 -49.09 -26.84 -31.70
N TRP A 828 -49.98 -26.94 -30.72
CA TRP A 828 -51.06 -25.98 -30.49
C TRP A 828 -50.57 -24.55 -30.26
N VAL A 829 -49.40 -24.36 -29.66
CA VAL A 829 -48.84 -23.02 -29.41
C VAL A 829 -48.36 -22.41 -30.73
N ALA A 830 -47.73 -23.20 -31.60
CA ALA A 830 -47.40 -22.76 -32.95
C ALA A 830 -48.66 -22.45 -33.79
N LEU A 831 -49.73 -23.25 -33.67
CA LEU A 831 -50.99 -23.01 -34.39
C LEU A 831 -51.73 -21.76 -33.90
N SER A 832 -51.75 -21.49 -32.59
CA SER A 832 -52.26 -20.25 -31.99
C SER A 832 -51.52 -19.03 -32.54
N ARG A 833 -50.19 -19.08 -32.58
CA ARG A 833 -49.38 -18.00 -33.18
C ARG A 833 -49.65 -17.83 -34.68
N GLU A 834 -49.72 -18.92 -35.45
CA GLU A 834 -50.03 -18.90 -36.89
C GLU A 834 -51.43 -18.28 -37.14
N ALA A 835 -52.41 -18.54 -36.27
CA ALA A 835 -53.72 -17.88 -36.33
C ALA A 835 -53.62 -16.36 -36.09
N GLY A 836 -52.84 -15.94 -35.11
CA GLY A 836 -52.60 -14.52 -34.79
C GLY A 836 -51.87 -13.74 -35.89
N GLU A 837 -50.87 -14.36 -36.52
CA GLU A 837 -50.15 -13.79 -37.67
C GLU A 837 -51.11 -13.60 -38.87
N LEU A 838 -51.86 -14.64 -39.24
CA LEU A 838 -52.85 -14.56 -40.33
C LEU A 838 -53.99 -13.57 -40.04
N LYS A 839 -54.33 -13.35 -38.76
CA LYS A 839 -55.32 -12.35 -38.35
C LYS A 839 -54.79 -10.93 -38.62
N ALA A 840 -53.52 -10.68 -38.30
CA ALA A 840 -52.88 -9.39 -38.59
C ALA A 840 -52.85 -9.11 -40.11
N ASP A 841 -52.57 -10.12 -40.93
CA ASP A 841 -52.64 -9.99 -42.39
C ASP A 841 -54.07 -9.71 -42.90
N ALA A 842 -55.10 -10.33 -42.30
CA ALA A 842 -56.50 -10.06 -42.62
C ALA A 842 -56.90 -8.61 -42.29
N ASP A 843 -56.50 -8.11 -41.11
CA ASP A 843 -56.75 -6.74 -40.69
C ASP A 843 -55.97 -5.74 -41.55
N GLY A 844 -54.71 -6.03 -41.91
CA GLY A 844 -53.92 -5.20 -42.82
C GLY A 844 -54.55 -5.08 -44.22
N ALA A 845 -55.07 -6.18 -44.78
CA ALA A 845 -55.80 -6.15 -46.05
C ALA A 845 -57.11 -5.34 -45.95
N LYS A 846 -57.79 -5.37 -44.80
CA LYS A 846 -58.97 -4.54 -44.53
C LYS A 846 -58.60 -3.05 -44.45
N GLU A 847 -57.59 -2.69 -43.67
CA GLU A 847 -57.15 -1.29 -43.50
C GLU A 847 -56.68 -0.68 -44.83
N GLN A 848 -55.93 -1.44 -45.62
CA GLN A 848 -55.52 -1.04 -46.97
C GLN A 848 -56.74 -0.81 -47.89
N ALA A 849 -57.74 -1.69 -47.86
CA ALA A 849 -58.98 -1.49 -48.63
C ALA A 849 -59.76 -0.23 -48.17
N GLU A 850 -59.82 0.04 -46.85
CA GLU A 850 -60.47 1.24 -46.32
C GLU A 850 -59.71 2.53 -46.70
N LEU A 851 -58.37 2.48 -46.75
CA LEU A 851 -57.52 3.56 -47.23
C LEU A 851 -57.69 3.79 -48.75
N GLU A 852 -57.77 2.73 -49.56
CA GLU A 852 -58.04 2.82 -51.00
C GLU A 852 -59.41 3.44 -51.28
N ILE A 853 -60.47 3.00 -50.57
CA ILE A 853 -61.82 3.57 -50.66
C ILE A 853 -61.81 5.07 -50.32
N LYS A 854 -61.13 5.46 -49.22
CA LYS A 854 -61.01 6.86 -48.83
C LYS A 854 -60.22 7.68 -49.86
N THR A 855 -59.09 7.17 -50.34
CA THR A 855 -58.22 7.87 -51.29
C THR A 855 -58.92 8.04 -52.63
N CYS A 856 -59.73 7.06 -53.07
CA CYS A 856 -60.62 7.18 -54.23
C CYS A 856 -61.59 8.36 -54.09
N ALA A 857 -62.31 8.45 -52.95
CA ALA A 857 -63.23 9.57 -52.69
C ALA A 857 -62.51 10.93 -52.66
N GLU A 858 -61.33 11.01 -52.03
CA GLU A 858 -60.53 12.23 -51.99
C GLU A 858 -59.93 12.62 -53.35
N ALA A 859 -59.55 11.64 -54.18
CA ALA A 859 -59.10 11.86 -55.56
C ALA A 859 -60.22 12.38 -56.45
N GLN A 860 -61.43 11.83 -56.30
CA GLN A 860 -62.63 12.28 -57.00
C GLN A 860 -62.98 13.72 -56.62
N SER A 861 -62.94 14.07 -55.34
CA SER A 861 -63.16 15.44 -54.85
C SER A 861 -62.08 16.41 -55.35
N ALA A 862 -60.80 16.03 -55.29
CA ALA A 862 -59.71 16.87 -55.82
C ALA A 862 -59.84 17.10 -57.34
N TYR A 863 -60.24 16.09 -58.09
CA TYR A 863 -60.52 16.18 -59.53
C TYR A 863 -61.65 17.18 -59.81
N GLN A 864 -62.72 17.15 -59.02
CA GLN A 864 -63.84 18.09 -59.12
C GLN A 864 -63.37 19.54 -58.85
N SER A 865 -62.69 19.80 -57.73
CA SER A 865 -62.19 21.15 -57.41
C SER A 865 -61.21 21.69 -58.45
N ALA A 866 -60.34 20.84 -58.99
CA ALA A 866 -59.42 21.23 -60.06
C ALA A 866 -60.15 21.61 -61.35
N SER A 867 -61.14 20.81 -61.75
CA SER A 867 -62.03 21.11 -62.86
C SER A 867 -62.79 22.42 -62.65
N GLU A 868 -63.31 22.67 -61.45
CA GLU A 868 -64.00 23.91 -61.09
C GLU A 868 -63.09 25.14 -61.17
N LYS A 869 -61.87 25.09 -60.60
CA LYS A 869 -60.92 26.21 -60.66
C LYS A 869 -60.44 26.51 -62.08
N ILE A 870 -60.17 25.50 -62.90
CA ILE A 870 -59.89 25.67 -64.34
C ILE A 870 -61.05 26.41 -65.02
N ASN A 871 -62.30 26.04 -64.73
CA ASN A 871 -63.47 26.71 -65.29
C ASN A 871 -63.70 28.14 -64.74
N GLU A 872 -63.32 28.44 -63.51
CA GLU A 872 -63.37 29.79 -62.93
C GLU A 872 -62.39 30.72 -63.65
N VAL A 873 -61.11 30.32 -63.71
CA VAL A 873 -60.02 31.12 -64.30
C VAL A 873 -60.28 31.37 -65.79
N ASN A 874 -60.80 30.37 -66.52
CA ASN A 874 -61.17 30.50 -67.93
C ASN A 874 -62.30 31.51 -68.20
N ARG A 875 -63.03 31.96 -67.18
CA ARG A 875 -64.14 32.92 -67.28
C ARG A 875 -63.81 34.30 -66.73
N ARG A 876 -62.64 34.47 -66.08
CA ARG A 876 -62.22 35.74 -65.48
C ARG A 876 -61.60 36.65 -66.54
N SER A 877 -61.94 37.95 -66.48
CA SER A 877 -61.34 38.99 -67.33
C SER A 877 -60.40 39.86 -66.51
N TYR A 878 -59.16 40.01 -66.98
CA TYR A 878 -58.08 40.70 -66.27
C TYR A 878 -57.88 42.16 -66.74
N GLY A 879 -58.59 42.58 -67.79
CA GLY A 879 -58.39 43.86 -68.46
C GLY A 879 -57.13 43.90 -69.35
N GLU A 880 -56.93 45.03 -70.05
CA GLU A 880 -55.74 45.28 -70.90
C GLU A 880 -55.41 44.18 -71.94
N GLY A 881 -56.41 43.39 -72.36
CA GLY A 881 -56.28 42.30 -73.34
C GLY A 881 -55.39 41.15 -72.85
N VAL A 882 -55.58 40.70 -71.61
CA VAL A 882 -54.86 39.57 -71.00
C VAL A 882 -55.83 38.45 -70.62
N ASP A 883 -55.53 37.24 -71.08
CA ASP A 883 -56.20 35.98 -70.74
C ASP A 883 -55.18 35.00 -70.09
N ALA A 884 -55.66 34.04 -69.29
CA ALA A 884 -54.82 33.04 -68.61
C ALA A 884 -54.60 31.77 -69.45
N ASP A 885 -53.37 31.26 -69.52
CA ASP A 885 -53.05 30.00 -70.22
C ASP A 885 -53.31 28.77 -69.33
N LEU A 886 -54.39 28.05 -69.63
CA LEU A 886 -54.82 26.85 -68.90
C LEU A 886 -54.41 25.52 -69.55
N SER A 887 -53.52 25.53 -70.54
CA SER A 887 -53.06 24.33 -71.25
C SER A 887 -52.46 23.28 -70.30
N THR A 888 -51.55 23.71 -69.42
CA THR A 888 -50.87 22.84 -68.44
C THR A 888 -51.86 22.26 -67.43
N ALA A 889 -52.79 23.07 -66.93
CA ALA A 889 -53.82 22.65 -65.98
C ALA A 889 -54.73 21.55 -66.58
N ASN A 890 -55.19 21.74 -67.82
CA ASN A 890 -55.99 20.75 -68.53
C ASN A 890 -55.23 19.43 -68.81
N SER A 891 -53.93 19.50 -69.11
CA SER A 891 -53.10 18.30 -69.28
C SER A 891 -53.02 17.48 -67.98
N ARG A 892 -52.74 18.15 -66.85
CA ARG A 892 -52.68 17.51 -65.53
C ARG A 892 -54.02 16.92 -65.09
N LEU A 893 -55.14 17.54 -65.45
CA LEU A 893 -56.47 17.00 -65.18
C LEU A 893 -56.73 15.72 -66.01
N ARG A 894 -56.30 15.65 -67.27
CA ARG A 894 -56.38 14.42 -68.07
C ARG A 894 -55.51 13.29 -67.52
N GLU A 895 -54.27 13.60 -67.11
CA GLU A 895 -53.40 12.65 -66.40
C GLU A 895 -54.11 12.09 -65.16
N SER A 896 -54.69 12.97 -64.33
CA SER A 896 -55.47 12.58 -63.14
C SER A 896 -56.62 11.60 -63.46
N SER A 897 -57.38 11.87 -64.52
CA SER A 897 -58.46 10.95 -64.96
C SER A 897 -57.93 9.57 -65.37
N SER A 898 -56.75 9.51 -65.98
CA SER A 898 -56.11 8.24 -66.37
C SER A 898 -55.67 7.43 -65.15
N TYR A 899 -54.99 8.04 -64.18
CA TYR A 899 -54.60 7.37 -62.95
C TYR A 899 -55.82 6.89 -62.14
N PHE A 900 -56.89 7.68 -62.10
CA PHE A 900 -58.13 7.33 -61.41
C PHE A 900 -58.77 6.05 -61.98
N ARG A 901 -58.80 5.90 -63.31
CA ARG A 901 -59.31 4.69 -63.98
C ARG A 901 -58.44 3.46 -63.72
N ASN A 902 -57.14 3.65 -63.55
CA ASN A 902 -56.19 2.59 -63.22
C ASN A 902 -56.15 2.27 -61.71
N LYS A 903 -57.06 2.84 -60.90
CA LYS A 903 -57.13 2.72 -59.43
C LYS A 903 -55.92 3.28 -58.67
N ASP A 904 -55.07 4.04 -59.33
CA ASP A 904 -53.99 4.79 -58.70
C ASP A 904 -54.54 6.11 -58.16
N TYR A 905 -55.29 6.02 -57.06
CA TYR A 905 -56.00 7.17 -56.51
C TYR A 905 -55.07 8.20 -55.88
N ALA A 906 -53.91 7.79 -55.37
CA ALA A 906 -52.91 8.70 -54.83
C ALA A 906 -52.37 9.61 -55.94
N GLU A 907 -51.94 9.04 -57.07
CA GLU A 907 -51.40 9.83 -58.16
C GLU A 907 -52.51 10.58 -58.92
N ALA A 908 -53.72 10.01 -59.01
CA ALA A 908 -54.90 10.74 -59.48
C ALA A 908 -55.14 12.02 -58.67
N LYS A 909 -55.17 11.92 -57.33
CA LYS A 909 -55.34 13.06 -56.41
C LYS A 909 -54.19 14.06 -56.54
N SER A 910 -52.95 13.59 -56.65
CA SER A 910 -51.75 14.41 -56.83
C SER A 910 -51.83 15.22 -58.13
N LYS A 911 -52.17 14.57 -59.25
CA LYS A 911 -52.33 15.20 -60.57
C LYS A 911 -53.50 16.17 -60.61
N ALA A 912 -54.60 15.89 -59.91
CA ALA A 912 -55.71 16.82 -59.76
C ALA A 912 -55.26 18.09 -59.00
N LYS A 913 -54.54 17.95 -57.88
CA LYS A 913 -53.99 19.11 -57.16
C LYS A 913 -52.98 19.90 -57.99
N GLN A 914 -52.14 19.24 -58.79
CA GLN A 914 -51.25 19.92 -59.74
C GLN A 914 -52.03 20.66 -60.83
N ALA A 915 -53.16 20.11 -61.31
CA ALA A 915 -54.06 20.79 -62.23
C ALA A 915 -54.71 22.05 -61.61
N TYR A 916 -55.17 21.95 -60.36
CA TYR A 916 -55.68 23.09 -59.59
C TYR A 916 -54.61 24.18 -59.47
N LYS A 917 -53.39 23.83 -59.01
CA LYS A 917 -52.33 24.80 -58.78
C LYS A 917 -51.84 25.45 -60.08
N ALA A 918 -51.72 24.69 -61.16
CA ALA A 918 -51.40 25.24 -62.48
C ALA A 918 -52.49 26.21 -63.02
N ALA A 919 -53.75 26.04 -62.61
CA ALA A 919 -54.80 27.00 -62.94
C ALA A 919 -54.71 28.28 -62.09
N GLU A 920 -54.38 28.16 -60.80
CA GLU A 920 -54.12 29.30 -59.91
C GLU A 920 -52.88 30.10 -60.33
N ASP A 921 -51.77 29.43 -60.68
CA ASP A 921 -50.56 30.11 -61.16
C ASP A 921 -50.80 30.83 -62.50
N ALA A 922 -51.72 30.33 -63.33
CA ALA A 922 -52.16 31.01 -64.55
C ALA A 922 -53.05 32.23 -64.27
N ASP A 923 -53.90 32.18 -63.23
CA ASP A 923 -54.71 33.29 -62.70
C ASP A 923 -53.79 34.44 -62.24
N ASP A 924 -52.81 34.12 -61.39
CA ASP A 924 -51.81 35.07 -60.86
C ASP A 924 -50.87 35.63 -61.95
N ALA A 925 -50.46 34.79 -62.91
CA ALA A 925 -49.65 35.23 -64.05
C ALA A 925 -50.41 36.21 -64.95
N ALA A 926 -51.70 35.94 -65.23
CA ALA A 926 -52.55 36.85 -65.98
C ALA A 926 -52.77 38.18 -65.23
N GLU A 927 -53.07 38.13 -63.93
CA GLU A 927 -53.28 39.36 -63.15
C GLU A 927 -51.99 40.19 -63.00
N SER A 928 -50.85 39.56 -62.75
CA SER A 928 -49.56 40.25 -62.65
C SER A 928 -49.09 40.83 -63.99
N LEU A 929 -49.39 40.18 -65.13
CA LEU A 929 -49.17 40.71 -66.47
C LEU A 929 -50.08 41.90 -66.76
N ALA A 930 -51.37 41.85 -66.39
CA ALA A 930 -52.29 42.98 -66.51
C ALA A 930 -51.84 44.18 -65.66
N ARG A 931 -51.41 43.95 -64.40
CA ARG A 931 -50.81 44.98 -63.53
C ARG A 931 -49.46 45.51 -64.05
N ARG A 932 -48.68 44.71 -64.79
CA ARG A 932 -47.48 45.18 -65.51
C ARG A 932 -47.87 46.07 -66.68
N ARG A 933 -48.71 45.59 -67.61
CA ARG A 933 -49.20 46.38 -68.75
C ARG A 933 -49.79 47.71 -68.31
N LYS A 934 -50.55 47.75 -67.22
CA LYS A 934 -51.08 49.01 -66.66
C LYS A 934 -49.96 49.97 -66.23
N ARG A 935 -48.95 49.50 -65.49
CA ARG A 935 -47.78 50.31 -65.10
C ARG A 935 -46.93 50.73 -66.30
N ASP A 936 -46.69 49.83 -67.24
CA ASP A 936 -45.95 50.14 -68.48
C ASP A 936 -46.70 51.19 -69.32
N ARG A 937 -48.04 51.21 -69.27
CA ARG A 937 -48.90 52.21 -69.92
C ARG A 937 -48.89 53.56 -69.18
N GLU A 938 -48.82 53.55 -67.85
CA GLU A 938 -48.61 54.74 -67.01
C GLU A 938 -47.18 55.31 -67.20
N GLU A 939 -46.15 54.47 -67.29
CA GLU A 939 -44.77 54.87 -67.63
C GLU A 939 -44.63 55.33 -69.08
N ALA A 940 -45.30 54.68 -70.05
CA ALA A 940 -45.29 55.13 -71.45
C ALA A 940 -46.02 56.47 -71.62
N ALA A 941 -47.11 56.70 -70.89
CA ALA A 941 -47.75 58.01 -70.82
C ALA A 941 -46.81 59.07 -70.21
N ALA A 942 -45.98 58.71 -69.24
CA ALA A 942 -44.95 59.59 -68.67
C ALA A 942 -43.70 59.74 -69.57
N ALA A 943 -43.36 58.76 -70.41
CA ALA A 943 -42.15 58.73 -71.23
C ALA A 943 -42.36 59.23 -72.67
N ALA A 944 -43.60 59.24 -73.17
CA ALA A 944 -43.99 60.07 -74.31
C ALA A 944 -43.66 61.56 -74.06
N ALA A 945 -43.68 62.00 -72.79
CA ALA A 945 -43.19 63.32 -72.38
C ALA A 945 -41.65 63.45 -72.32
N ARG A 946 -40.87 62.41 -72.67
CA ARG A 946 -39.38 62.40 -72.67
C ARG A 946 -38.73 62.04 -74.01
N ALA A 947 -39.43 61.35 -74.92
CA ALA A 947 -38.84 60.77 -76.14
C ALA A 947 -38.31 61.77 -77.19
N ALA A 948 -38.54 63.08 -77.03
CA ALA A 948 -38.13 64.12 -77.98
C ALA A 948 -36.62 64.46 -78.00
N ALA A 949 -35.75 63.68 -77.34
CA ALA A 949 -34.44 64.18 -76.88
C ALA A 949 -33.15 63.60 -77.51
N ALA A 950 -33.08 62.33 -77.97
CA ALA A 950 -31.79 61.63 -78.05
C ALA A 950 -31.44 60.83 -79.34
N ALA A 951 -32.29 60.82 -80.38
CA ALA A 951 -32.13 59.97 -81.58
C ALA A 951 -31.00 60.41 -82.56
N LEU A 952 -29.92 61.03 -82.06
CA LEU A 952 -29.19 62.08 -82.78
C LEU A 952 -27.68 62.09 -82.47
N ARG A 953 -27.00 60.93 -82.63
CA ARG A 953 -25.53 60.79 -82.79
C ARG A 953 -25.20 59.33 -83.15
N ALA A 954 -25.49 58.83 -84.35
CA ALA A 954 -25.43 59.50 -85.66
C ALA A 954 -24.01 60.05 -85.94
N SER A 955 -23.21 59.31 -86.71
CA SER A 955 -23.20 59.29 -88.19
C SER A 955 -22.02 60.04 -88.81
N GLN A 956 -21.07 60.54 -88.01
CA GLN A 956 -19.66 60.59 -88.43
C GLN A 956 -19.06 59.18 -88.16
N GLN A 957 -19.07 58.25 -89.11
CA GLN A 957 -18.25 58.15 -90.34
C GLN A 957 -16.98 57.30 -90.09
N ARG A 958 -16.49 56.48 -91.03
CA ARG A 958 -15.91 56.80 -92.34
C ARG A 958 -14.66 57.68 -92.22
N SER A 959 -13.62 57.29 -92.95
CA SER A 959 -12.50 58.12 -93.40
C SER A 959 -11.40 58.50 -92.40
N SER A 960 -10.25 57.86 -92.63
CA SER A 960 -8.90 58.26 -92.20
C SER A 960 -8.55 59.73 -92.45
N GLY A 961 -7.76 60.32 -91.55
CA GLY A 961 -7.04 61.58 -91.80
C GLY A 961 -6.62 62.27 -90.50
N GLY A 962 -5.33 62.64 -90.40
CA GLY A 962 -4.75 63.34 -89.25
C GLY A 962 -4.59 62.45 -87.99
N GLY A 963 -3.52 62.53 -87.22
CA GLY A 963 -2.46 63.53 -87.24
C GLY A 963 -2.40 64.28 -85.92
N PHE A 964 -1.45 63.84 -85.08
CA PHE A 964 -0.78 64.64 -84.04
C PHE A 964 -1.54 65.08 -82.76
N SER A 965 -1.01 64.59 -81.64
CA SER A 965 -0.86 65.25 -80.33
C SER A 965 -2.07 65.82 -79.54
N GLY A 966 -2.29 65.23 -78.35
CA GLY A 966 -2.20 65.98 -77.09
C GLY A 966 -3.49 66.41 -76.37
N GLY A 967 -3.41 66.47 -75.03
CA GLY A 967 -4.45 67.00 -74.12
C GLY A 967 -5.61 66.03 -73.87
N GLY A 968 -6.00 65.67 -72.63
CA GLY A 968 -5.99 66.48 -71.41
C GLY A 968 -7.21 67.40 -71.44
N SER A 969 -8.18 67.35 -70.53
CA SER A 969 -8.09 67.19 -69.07
C SER A 969 -9.46 66.71 -68.53
N ARG A 970 -9.54 65.78 -67.56
CA ARG A 970 -9.47 65.97 -66.07
C ARG A 970 -10.61 66.87 -65.51
N PRO A 971 -11.05 66.73 -64.22
CA PRO A 971 -10.75 65.68 -63.22
C PRO A 971 -11.95 65.15 -62.39
N GLY A 972 -11.79 63.96 -61.76
CA GLY A 972 -12.43 63.54 -60.49
C GLY A 972 -13.94 63.27 -60.49
N GLY A 973 -14.51 62.41 -59.62
CA GLY A 973 -13.99 61.55 -58.54
C GLY A 973 -15.12 61.34 -57.49
N GLY A 974 -15.25 60.30 -56.67
CA GLY A 974 -14.65 58.96 -56.53
C GLY A 974 -15.77 58.02 -55.98
N SER A 975 -15.62 56.84 -55.38
CA SER A 975 -14.53 56.01 -54.83
C SER A 975 -15.15 54.64 -54.44
N SER A 976 -14.49 53.51 -54.17
CA SER A 976 -13.11 53.01 -54.40
C SER A 976 -13.01 51.53 -53.95
N SER A 977 -12.15 50.71 -54.58
CA SER A 977 -11.53 49.45 -54.08
C SER A 977 -12.41 48.24 -53.66
N GLY A 978 -12.02 46.98 -53.86
CA GLY A 978 -10.84 46.43 -54.55
C GLY A 978 -10.43 45.02 -54.07
N GLY A 979 -9.76 44.23 -54.92
CA GLY A 979 -9.09 42.94 -54.59
C GLY A 979 -10.03 41.73 -54.36
N GLY A 980 -9.59 40.47 -54.52
CA GLY A 980 -8.29 39.91 -54.94
C GLY A 980 -8.11 38.47 -54.40
N GLY A 981 -7.30 37.61 -55.06
CA GLY A 981 -7.09 36.20 -54.68
C GLY A 981 -8.16 35.26 -55.28
N PHE A 982 -7.91 34.08 -55.89
CA PHE A 982 -6.77 33.13 -55.89
C PHE A 982 -6.42 32.49 -54.54
N LYS A 983 -6.92 31.26 -54.29
CA LYS A 983 -6.20 30.10 -53.67
C LYS A 983 -7.08 28.84 -53.44
N SER A 984 -6.49 27.65 -53.65
CA SER A 984 -6.76 26.31 -53.01
C SER A 984 -8.18 25.70 -53.03
N SER A 985 -8.44 24.38 -52.92
CA SER A 985 -7.66 23.11 -52.97
C SER A 985 -8.67 21.94 -53.11
N SER A 986 -8.46 20.73 -53.65
CA SER A 986 -7.28 19.88 -53.99
C SER A 986 -6.77 18.91 -52.89
N GLY A 987 -7.46 17.77 -52.70
CA GLY A 987 -7.04 16.62 -51.87
C GLY A 987 -7.54 16.65 -50.41
N GLY A 988 -7.64 15.53 -49.65
CA GLY A 988 -7.36 14.10 -49.93
C GLY A 988 -8.21 13.18 -49.02
N SER A 989 -8.43 11.90 -49.36
CA SER A 989 -7.57 10.74 -49.00
C SER A 989 -7.63 10.32 -47.52
N GLY A 990 -8.15 9.11 -47.20
CA GLY A 990 -8.08 8.58 -45.82
C GLY A 990 -8.86 7.30 -45.44
N TYR A 991 -8.55 6.15 -46.05
CA TYR A 991 -8.49 4.79 -45.43
C TYR A 991 -9.67 4.12 -44.65
N SER A 992 -9.95 2.86 -45.02
CA SER A 992 -10.55 1.73 -44.25
C SER A 992 -11.99 1.84 -43.69
N GLY A 993 -12.85 0.82 -43.74
CA GLY A 993 -12.80 -0.50 -44.42
C GLY A 993 -13.87 -1.50 -43.92
N ARG A 994 -14.04 -2.64 -44.64
CA ARG A 994 -14.65 -3.94 -44.21
C ARG A 994 -16.16 -3.92 -43.79
N SER A 995 -17.10 -4.59 -44.47
CA SER A 995 -17.35 -6.05 -44.61
C SER A 995 -17.68 -6.82 -43.32
N GLY A 996 -18.94 -7.30 -43.21
CA GLY A 996 -19.45 -8.27 -42.23
C GLY A 996 -20.86 -7.88 -41.75
N GLY A 997 -21.90 -8.71 -41.70
CA GLY A 997 -22.01 -10.15 -42.04
C GLY A 997 -22.39 -11.00 -40.82
N GLY A 998 -23.58 -11.62 -40.86
CA GLY A 998 -24.13 -12.52 -39.82
C GLY A 998 -24.80 -11.76 -38.65
N ASN A 999 -26.08 -11.92 -38.36
CA ASN A 999 -26.91 -13.11 -38.01
C ASN A 999 -26.89 -13.47 -36.52
N TYR A 1000 -28.12 -13.59 -36.01
CA TYR A 1000 -28.52 -14.35 -34.83
C TYR A 1000 -28.33 -15.87 -35.04
#